data_AF-A0A0W0Z3P7-F1
#
_entry.id   AF-A0A0W0Z3P7-F1
#
_cell.length_a   1.000
_cell.length_b   1.000
_cell.length_c   1.000
_cell.angle_alpha   90.00
_cell.angle_beta   90.00
_cell.angle_gamma   90.00
#
_symmetry.space_group_name_H-M   'P 1'
#
loop_
_entity.id
_entity.type
_entity.pdbx_description
1 polymer ?
#
loop_
_entity_poly.entity_id
_entity_poly.type
_entity_poly.pdbx_seq_one_letter_code
_entity_poly.pdbx_strand_id
1 'polypeptide(L)'
;MFEFLKKLISDYFQGVVLEIEESRALKNEDFIEDFEKQERSDPTAPVRQKQVINTTEKTIKQEHLKRDKLEQPVKPKLQMNHLKTPNKTVRKFRFASMGETDTHDKSLLPASKLVGGRAIPLKEIPFETTRSELIQIYLLSIDKCIKANKLKEISPQALSGHYLLIKSLAAVAQNPTEKRQLLALEKPFVNYLKSKESSIWSIVNDYTRDSEFPIVQWLKNQSSNSNFMVSFIIDSNKGTLTRNQNAFIQQFKDSPAFFFPNSIYMSWITHGYEKDSSINPMYNISKKTHYYHATITDNLLLRTQPKQVTFAPKHYYEKGKGIVDTDFRYTMHQSNLLRIQGRTLLFTDESGELIAVKVQKKGEPKSNLTEEFQMADYLQKHQRRLDLQSQLPRPLGQYSVKRTEILEQCVSSPHYKQFLDLIGDTKDLEVYVYKAPVSYFTYLHDEHQSFRDFTASVKRNVHDLFVLLREGIVFSQLADIFHTHSDEEERIDKGRYQALVQLLSVFQSQLGRLDKWQKAVEFVNLRASGIADLGDSLPITSLLTGSEFTRKYFSELLTGGYHQTFFDSSSGTASSLYTSKRKLFGNYLYLNTIAEYLLVIQLVLGTYGDKVTRKIDDPSIKQHMWQQLAELMFDSCAEAVTLMTGIPHSRALSLLHQRAKIDNHVQQTQFWMTPDYADLDETAMRMQQYVLYPGEAGYEVNGEIIPGIGLSVDGINQDLGGYNQELPLKELEKLLYATVTLVEGTMQLDKEFFKQIEQTDALIMSNCGAEDCYQAAAKLLDLARPGCHFQKRLALSYYEEIKLKYPSSSQTDIDTRFEKVEKYSAAKTIQNFWRNYLAHKKLVSGEHTLAPAHDDSTVKESPLRAC
;
A
#
# COMPACT_ATOMS: atom_id res chain seq x y z
N MET A 1 -30.55 -4.67 -10.81
CA MET A 1 -29.26 -4.43 -11.50
C MET A 1 -28.43 -3.38 -10.77
N PHE A 2 -29.04 -2.25 -10.38
CA PHE A 2 -28.41 -1.20 -9.57
C PHE A 2 -27.90 -1.67 -8.20
N GLU A 3 -28.75 -2.29 -7.39
CA GLU A 3 -28.34 -2.93 -6.11
C GLU A 3 -27.29 -4.03 -6.28
N PHE A 4 -27.31 -4.71 -7.43
CA PHE A 4 -26.31 -5.73 -7.77
C PHE A 4 -24.96 -5.09 -8.08
N LEU A 5 -24.90 -3.96 -8.80
CA LEU A 5 -23.65 -3.22 -9.01
C LEU A 5 -23.13 -2.62 -7.70
N LYS A 6 -23.97 -2.02 -6.85
CA LYS A 6 -23.57 -1.50 -5.54
C LYS A 6 -22.95 -2.59 -4.66
N LYS A 7 -23.63 -3.74 -4.57
CA LYS A 7 -23.13 -4.91 -3.82
C LYS A 7 -21.83 -5.46 -4.41
N LEU A 8 -21.73 -5.59 -5.74
CA LEU A 8 -20.52 -6.06 -6.40
C LEU A 8 -19.31 -5.14 -6.13
N ILE A 9 -19.52 -3.82 -6.07
CA ILE A 9 -18.47 -2.83 -5.75
C ILE A 9 -18.03 -2.98 -4.29
N SER A 10 -18.99 -3.02 -3.37
CA SER A 10 -18.70 -3.17 -1.95
C SER A 10 -17.93 -4.47 -1.67
N ASP A 11 -18.39 -5.57 -2.27
CA ASP A 11 -17.77 -6.89 -2.15
C ASP A 11 -16.38 -6.96 -2.84
N TYR A 12 -16.19 -6.25 -3.97
CA TYR A 12 -14.93 -6.25 -4.72
C TYR A 12 -13.86 -5.33 -4.12
N PHE A 13 -14.25 -4.22 -3.48
CA PHE A 13 -13.33 -3.21 -2.92
C PHE A 13 -13.15 -3.29 -1.40
N GLN A 14 -13.70 -4.32 -0.74
CA GLN A 14 -13.69 -4.45 0.73
C GLN A 14 -14.15 -3.17 1.45
N GLY A 15 -15.24 -2.56 0.96
CA GLY A 15 -15.96 -1.60 1.78
C GLY A 15 -16.60 -2.34 2.96
N VAL A 16 -16.54 -1.75 4.15
CA VAL A 16 -17.21 -2.28 5.35
C VAL A 16 -18.68 -2.52 5.02
N VAL A 17 -19.12 -3.77 4.97
CA VAL A 17 -20.54 -4.10 5.03
C VAL A 17 -20.95 -3.93 6.49
N LEU A 18 -21.66 -2.85 6.79
CA LEU A 18 -22.53 -2.82 7.96
C LEU A 18 -23.63 -3.85 7.73
N GLU A 19 -23.42 -5.09 8.17
CA GLU A 19 -24.54 -6.00 8.39
C GLU A 19 -25.33 -5.41 9.56
N ILE A 20 -26.40 -4.68 9.23
CA ILE A 20 -27.47 -4.38 10.16
C ILE A 20 -28.11 -5.73 10.49
N GLU A 21 -27.72 -6.33 11.61
CA GLU A 21 -28.55 -7.34 12.25
C GLU A 21 -29.88 -6.68 12.61
N GLU A 22 -30.93 -7.00 11.85
CA GLU A 22 -32.31 -6.77 12.25
C GLU A 22 -32.58 -7.53 13.55
N SER A 23 -32.29 -6.88 14.68
CA SER A 23 -32.83 -7.26 15.97
C SER A 23 -34.34 -7.00 15.92
N ARG A 24 -35.11 -8.07 15.74
CA ARG A 24 -36.55 -8.06 16.04
C ARG A 24 -36.72 -7.85 17.54
N ALA A 25 -36.77 -6.58 17.95
CA ALA A 25 -37.28 -6.19 19.26
C ALA A 25 -38.81 -6.38 19.26
N LEU A 26 -39.27 -7.38 20.00
CA LEU A 26 -40.66 -7.50 20.42
C LEU A 26 -41.00 -6.29 21.29
N LYS A 27 -42.03 -5.56 20.88
CA LYS A 27 -42.69 -4.51 21.66
C LYS A 27 -43.11 -5.08 23.03
N ASN A 28 -42.77 -4.37 24.09
CA ASN A 28 -43.62 -4.21 25.26
C ASN A 28 -43.38 -2.79 25.80
N GLU A 29 -44.40 -1.96 25.65
CA GLU A 29 -44.57 -0.70 26.36
C GLU A 29 -45.03 -1.02 27.80
N ASP A 30 -44.33 -0.53 28.82
CA ASP A 30 -44.84 0.52 29.73
C ASP A 30 -44.02 0.65 31.05
N PHE A 31 -43.54 1.89 31.25
CA PHE A 31 -43.55 2.72 32.47
C PHE A 31 -42.86 2.30 33.81
N ILE A 32 -41.81 3.11 34.10
CA ILE A 32 -41.53 3.94 35.31
C ILE A 32 -40.82 3.39 36.59
N GLU A 33 -39.76 4.15 36.93
CA GLU A 33 -39.11 4.52 38.21
C GLU A 33 -38.24 3.56 39.06
N ASP A 34 -37.00 4.04 39.22
CA ASP A 34 -36.22 4.24 40.45
C ASP A 34 -35.47 3.11 41.20
N PHE A 35 -34.19 3.44 41.39
CA PHE A 35 -33.34 3.28 42.58
C PHE A 35 -32.81 1.90 43.05
N GLU A 36 -31.46 1.88 43.09
CA GLU A 36 -30.56 1.36 44.13
C GLU A 36 -30.38 -0.15 44.44
N LYS A 37 -29.09 -0.53 44.34
CA LYS A 37 -28.24 -1.33 45.26
C LYS A 37 -28.58 -2.78 45.66
N GLN A 38 -27.53 -3.59 45.46
CA GLN A 38 -26.97 -4.66 46.31
C GLN A 38 -27.62 -6.06 46.41
N GLU A 39 -26.71 -7.02 46.16
CA GLU A 39 -26.50 -8.29 46.88
C GLU A 39 -27.23 -9.60 46.49
N ARG A 40 -26.39 -10.50 45.95
CA ARG A 40 -26.15 -11.92 46.28
C ARG A 40 -27.27 -12.98 46.15
N SER A 41 -26.79 -14.11 45.62
CA SER A 41 -27.09 -15.53 45.92
C SER A 41 -27.95 -16.33 44.92
N ASP A 42 -27.26 -17.28 44.28
CA ASP A 42 -27.72 -18.59 43.78
C ASP A 42 -28.43 -19.42 44.90
N PRO A 43 -29.05 -20.62 44.64
CA PRO A 43 -29.18 -21.41 43.39
C PRO A 43 -30.57 -22.10 43.19
N THR A 44 -30.62 -23.04 42.23
CA THR A 44 -31.45 -24.28 42.12
C THR A 44 -32.75 -24.32 41.29
N ALA A 45 -32.73 -25.23 40.29
CA ALA A 45 -33.84 -25.88 39.56
C ALA A 45 -34.66 -26.81 40.52
N PRO A 46 -35.72 -27.60 40.13
CA PRO A 46 -36.08 -28.13 38.80
C PRO A 46 -37.60 -28.42 38.52
N VAL A 47 -37.86 -29.13 37.39
CA VAL A 47 -38.93 -30.14 37.13
C VAL A 47 -40.13 -29.79 36.24
N ARG A 48 -40.43 -30.80 35.41
CA ARG A 48 -41.34 -30.97 34.26
C ARG A 48 -42.80 -31.31 34.62
N GLN A 49 -43.61 -31.28 33.55
CA GLN A 49 -44.76 -32.14 33.19
C GLN A 49 -46.17 -31.76 33.68
N LYS A 50 -47.11 -31.61 32.72
CA LYS A 50 -48.29 -32.48 32.62
C LYS A 50 -48.98 -32.45 31.25
N GLN A 51 -49.46 -33.65 30.89
CA GLN A 51 -50.21 -34.13 29.73
C GLN A 51 -51.65 -33.58 29.65
N VAL A 52 -52.17 -33.32 28.44
CA VAL A 52 -53.20 -34.08 27.65
C VAL A 52 -54.62 -34.08 28.23
N ILE A 53 -55.62 -33.70 27.41
CA ILE A 53 -56.90 -34.41 27.15
C ILE A 53 -57.53 -33.92 25.83
N ASN A 54 -58.13 -34.89 25.12
CA ASN A 54 -58.83 -34.88 23.83
C ASN A 54 -60.21 -34.19 23.81
N THR A 55 -60.67 -33.82 22.60
CA THR A 55 -61.96 -34.24 21.96
C THR A 55 -62.05 -33.61 20.53
N THR A 56 -62.05 -34.36 19.41
CA THR A 56 -63.20 -34.83 18.58
C THR A 56 -64.31 -33.77 18.36
N GLU A 57 -64.96 -33.52 17.21
CA GLU A 57 -65.11 -34.11 15.87
C GLU A 57 -66.08 -33.18 15.10
N LYS A 58 -65.98 -33.01 13.76
CA LYS A 58 -67.11 -33.00 12.80
C LYS A 58 -66.74 -32.51 11.39
N THR A 59 -67.41 -33.14 10.44
CA THR A 59 -67.17 -33.21 9.00
C THR A 59 -68.36 -32.57 8.23
N ILE A 60 -68.14 -32.08 6.99
CA ILE A 60 -68.92 -32.35 5.75
C ILE A 60 -68.95 -31.16 4.74
N LYS A 61 -68.30 -31.42 3.58
CA LYS A 61 -68.62 -31.22 2.14
C LYS A 61 -69.44 -30.02 1.63
N GLN A 62 -69.00 -29.44 0.50
CA GLN A 62 -69.72 -29.52 -0.80
C GLN A 62 -68.87 -29.09 -2.03
N GLU A 63 -69.15 -29.71 -3.17
CA GLU A 63 -68.50 -29.64 -4.50
C GLU A 63 -69.43 -29.03 -5.58
N HIS A 64 -68.83 -28.68 -6.75
CA HIS A 64 -69.39 -28.37 -8.10
C HIS A 64 -69.72 -26.89 -8.41
N LEU A 65 -69.47 -26.27 -9.59
CA LEU A 65 -69.29 -26.72 -11.00
C LEU A 65 -68.77 -25.57 -11.94
N LYS A 66 -67.93 -25.89 -12.97
CA LYS A 66 -67.78 -25.32 -14.38
C LYS A 66 -67.62 -23.79 -14.63
N ARG A 67 -67.01 -23.25 -15.69
CA ARG A 67 -66.10 -23.58 -16.84
C ARG A 67 -65.86 -22.20 -17.53
N ASP A 68 -64.65 -21.89 -18.00
CA ASP A 68 -64.39 -21.29 -19.34
C ASP A 68 -62.89 -21.06 -19.59
N LYS A 69 -62.51 -21.26 -20.87
CA LYS A 69 -61.16 -21.29 -21.44
C LYS A 69 -60.88 -20.00 -22.24
N LEU A 70 -59.60 -19.58 -22.31
CA LEU A 70 -58.88 -19.09 -23.52
C LEU A 70 -57.39 -18.86 -23.17
N GLU A 71 -56.48 -19.78 -23.55
CA GLU A 71 -55.38 -19.64 -24.56
C GLU A 71 -54.11 -18.91 -24.06
N GLN A 72 -53.09 -19.62 -23.53
CA GLN A 72 -51.81 -20.09 -24.13
C GLN A 72 -50.66 -19.03 -24.18
N PRO A 73 -49.34 -19.38 -24.20
CA PRO A 73 -48.69 -20.68 -24.42
C PRO A 73 -47.62 -21.11 -23.39
N VAL A 74 -47.26 -22.39 -23.50
CA VAL A 74 -46.32 -23.18 -22.69
C VAL A 74 -44.85 -22.77 -22.94
N LYS A 75 -44.07 -22.55 -21.87
CA LYS A 75 -42.59 -22.53 -21.91
C LYS A 75 -42.05 -23.95 -21.66
N PRO A 76 -41.03 -24.41 -22.41
CA PRO A 76 -40.50 -25.77 -22.29
C PRO A 76 -39.73 -25.96 -20.98
N LYS A 77 -40.02 -27.07 -20.27
CA LYS A 77 -39.22 -27.57 -19.16
C LYS A 77 -37.89 -28.10 -19.70
N LEU A 78 -36.81 -27.36 -19.50
CA LEU A 78 -35.46 -27.93 -19.57
C LEU A 78 -35.21 -28.73 -18.29
N GLN A 79 -35.12 -30.05 -18.43
CA GLN A 79 -34.54 -30.93 -17.43
C GLN A 79 -33.07 -30.55 -17.26
N MET A 80 -32.72 -29.94 -16.13
CA MET A 80 -31.32 -29.83 -15.73
C MET A 80 -30.85 -31.20 -15.26
N ASN A 81 -30.00 -31.82 -16.07
CA ASN A 81 -29.18 -32.93 -15.64
C ASN A 81 -28.38 -32.51 -14.40
N HIS A 82 -28.57 -33.24 -13.30
CA HIS A 82 -27.73 -33.19 -12.11
C HIS A 82 -26.32 -33.68 -12.47
N LEU A 83 -25.51 -32.80 -13.05
CA LEU A 83 -24.06 -32.89 -12.99
C LEU A 83 -23.66 -32.66 -11.53
N LYS A 84 -23.35 -33.76 -10.84
CA LYS A 84 -22.62 -33.74 -9.57
C LYS A 84 -21.36 -32.90 -9.79
N THR A 85 -21.29 -31.71 -9.20
CA THR A 85 -20.07 -30.92 -9.08
C THR A 85 -19.26 -31.46 -7.91
N PRO A 86 -18.07 -32.06 -8.12
CA PRO A 86 -17.11 -32.23 -7.04
C PRO A 86 -16.23 -30.99 -7.04
N ASN A 87 -16.57 -30.01 -6.22
CA ASN A 87 -15.60 -29.12 -5.56
C ASN A 87 -16.34 -28.18 -4.62
N LYS A 88 -16.29 -28.47 -3.31
CA LYS A 88 -16.54 -27.45 -2.30
C LYS A 88 -15.44 -26.39 -2.47
N THR A 89 -15.69 -25.34 -3.25
CA THR A 89 -14.78 -24.19 -3.35
C THR A 89 -14.57 -23.61 -1.96
N VAL A 90 -13.36 -23.74 -1.43
CA VAL A 90 -12.97 -23.11 -0.16
C VAL A 90 -13.10 -21.60 -0.35
N ARG A 91 -13.94 -20.95 0.46
CA ARG A 91 -14.13 -19.49 0.39
C ARG A 91 -12.80 -18.82 0.76
N LYS A 92 -12.29 -17.96 -0.12
CA LYS A 92 -11.12 -17.11 0.13
C LYS A 92 -11.57 -15.88 0.92
N PHE A 93 -11.12 -15.74 2.17
CA PHE A 93 -11.42 -14.59 3.03
C PHE A 93 -10.36 -14.46 4.12
N ARG A 94 -10.29 -13.27 4.74
CA ARG A 94 -9.30 -12.93 5.77
C ARG A 94 -9.92 -12.92 7.16
N PHE A 95 -9.07 -13.09 8.16
CA PHE A 95 -9.45 -12.97 9.58
C PHE A 95 -9.09 -11.60 10.18
N ALA A 96 -8.52 -10.67 9.41
CA ALA A 96 -8.38 -9.27 9.79
C ALA A 96 -9.38 -8.39 9.06
N SER A 97 -9.96 -7.44 9.80
CA SER A 97 -10.75 -6.32 9.28
C SER A 97 -10.07 -5.01 9.62
N MET A 98 -10.11 -4.07 8.68
CA MET A 98 -9.55 -2.73 8.83
C MET A 98 -10.68 -1.71 8.99
N GLY A 99 -10.61 -0.90 10.02
CA GLY A 99 -11.52 0.20 10.33
C GLY A 99 -10.74 1.45 10.73
N GLU A 100 -11.38 2.34 11.49
CA GLU A 100 -10.82 3.61 11.95
C GLU A 100 -11.05 3.79 13.45
N THR A 101 -10.20 4.58 14.11
CA THR A 101 -10.35 5.00 15.50
C THR A 101 -10.04 6.49 15.63
N ASP A 102 -10.55 7.14 16.68
CA ASP A 102 -10.29 8.58 16.90
C ASP A 102 -8.81 8.98 17.00
N THR A 103 -7.97 8.13 17.61
CA THR A 103 -6.54 8.42 17.82
C THR A 103 -5.73 7.18 18.18
N HIS A 104 -4.48 7.13 17.70
CA HIS A 104 -3.44 6.21 18.17
C HIS A 104 -2.67 6.73 19.39
N ASP A 105 -2.85 7.99 19.78
CA ASP A 105 -2.16 8.61 20.93
C ASP A 105 -2.78 8.14 22.26
N LYS A 106 -2.72 6.83 22.50
CA LYS A 106 -3.17 6.14 23.71
C LYS A 106 -1.96 5.48 24.35
N SER A 107 -1.72 5.80 25.62
CA SER A 107 -0.63 5.20 26.42
C SER A 107 0.79 5.42 25.84
N LEU A 108 0.99 6.49 25.05
CA LEU A 108 2.30 6.93 24.59
C LEU A 108 3.05 7.71 25.68
N LEU A 109 4.37 7.84 25.52
CA LEU A 109 5.19 8.67 26.39
C LEU A 109 4.76 10.15 26.32
N PRO A 110 5.00 10.94 27.38
CA PRO A 110 4.74 12.38 27.36
C PRO A 110 5.39 13.05 26.14
N ALA A 111 4.66 13.95 25.50
CA ALA A 111 5.18 14.76 24.39
C ALA A 111 6.15 15.82 24.92
N SER A 112 7.36 15.41 25.27
CA SER A 112 8.42 16.29 25.76
C SER A 112 9.80 15.87 25.26
N LYS A 113 10.70 16.84 25.10
CA LYS A 113 12.12 16.61 24.80
C LYS A 113 12.98 17.16 25.93
N LEU A 114 13.93 16.36 26.42
CA LEU A 114 14.92 16.82 27.39
C LEU A 114 16.08 17.52 26.66
N VAL A 115 16.33 18.78 26.99
CA VAL A 115 17.44 19.58 26.44
C VAL A 115 18.14 20.31 27.59
N GLY A 116 19.42 20.00 27.83
CA GLY A 116 20.18 20.59 28.94
C GLY A 116 19.56 20.33 30.32
N GLY A 117 18.94 19.16 30.52
CA GLY A 117 18.23 18.81 31.76
C GLY A 117 16.83 19.43 31.90
N ARG A 118 16.40 20.30 30.98
CA ARG A 118 15.06 20.89 30.97
C ARG A 118 14.13 20.12 30.04
N ALA A 119 12.95 19.75 30.54
CA ALA A 119 11.90 19.18 29.71
C ALA A 119 11.16 20.29 28.94
N ILE A 120 11.21 20.24 27.60
CA ILE A 120 10.50 21.14 26.70
C ILE A 120 9.25 20.43 26.20
N PRO A 121 8.03 20.94 26.49
CA PRO A 121 6.80 20.37 25.94
C PRO A 121 6.73 20.50 24.42
N LEU A 122 6.31 19.43 23.75
CA LEU A 122 6.10 19.37 22.31
C LEU A 122 4.61 19.55 22.02
N LYS A 123 4.27 20.49 21.14
CA LYS A 123 2.89 20.81 20.75
C LYS A 123 2.64 20.51 19.29
N GLU A 124 1.43 20.03 19.03
CA GLU A 124 0.89 19.84 17.70
C GLU A 124 0.51 21.18 17.05
N ILE A 125 0.83 21.31 15.76
CA ILE A 125 0.20 22.29 14.88
C ILE A 125 -0.95 21.57 14.17
N PRO A 126 -2.23 21.91 14.41
CA PRO A 126 -3.35 21.18 13.85
C PRO A 126 -3.41 21.37 12.32
N PHE A 127 -3.19 20.28 11.57
CA PHE A 127 -3.07 20.31 10.11
C PHE A 127 -4.30 20.94 9.43
N GLU A 128 -5.50 20.39 9.67
CA GLU A 128 -6.71 20.78 8.95
C GLU A 128 -7.20 22.20 9.31
N THR A 129 -7.08 22.58 10.58
CA THR A 129 -7.39 23.93 11.04
C THR A 129 -6.45 24.96 10.39
N THR A 130 -5.13 24.71 10.44
CA THR A 130 -4.13 25.63 9.88
C THR A 130 -4.26 25.73 8.35
N ARG A 131 -4.50 24.60 7.66
CA ARG A 131 -4.76 24.56 6.21
C ARG A 131 -6.00 25.38 5.84
N SER A 132 -7.09 25.22 6.59
CA SER A 132 -8.34 25.95 6.35
C SER A 132 -8.21 27.46 6.58
N GLU A 133 -7.51 27.87 7.64
CA GLU A 133 -7.18 29.28 7.89
C GLU A 133 -6.39 29.89 6.72
N LEU A 134 -5.42 29.17 6.18
CA LEU A 134 -4.61 29.62 5.04
C LEU A 134 -5.45 29.78 3.76
N ILE A 135 -6.45 28.91 3.53
CA ILE A 135 -7.43 29.12 2.46
C ILE A 135 -8.23 30.42 2.69
N GLN A 136 -8.70 30.68 3.91
CA GLN A 136 -9.47 31.89 4.19
C GLN A 136 -8.63 33.16 3.98
N ILE A 137 -7.36 33.14 4.42
CA ILE A 137 -6.40 34.23 4.16
C ILE A 137 -6.20 34.43 2.65
N TYR A 138 -6.05 33.33 1.90
CA TYR A 138 -5.96 33.37 0.45
C TYR A 138 -7.19 34.01 -0.20
N LEU A 139 -8.41 33.59 0.17
CA LEU A 139 -9.66 34.14 -0.37
C LEU A 139 -9.82 35.64 -0.05
N LEU A 140 -9.47 36.06 1.18
CA LEU A 140 -9.46 37.48 1.56
C LEU A 140 -8.43 38.28 0.75
N SER A 141 -7.28 37.69 0.46
CA SER A 141 -6.25 38.33 -0.38
C SER A 141 -6.75 38.51 -1.81
N ILE A 142 -7.49 37.53 -2.34
CA ILE A 142 -8.06 37.57 -3.69
C ILE A 142 -9.12 38.68 -3.77
N ASP A 143 -10.02 38.76 -2.79
CA ASP A 143 -11.02 39.81 -2.69
C ASP A 143 -10.39 41.21 -2.65
N LYS A 144 -9.34 41.40 -1.86
CA LYS A 144 -8.57 42.66 -1.81
C LYS A 144 -7.98 43.02 -3.18
N CYS A 145 -7.40 42.06 -3.89
CA CYS A 145 -6.82 42.27 -5.21
C CYS A 145 -7.88 42.66 -6.27
N ILE A 146 -9.04 41.99 -6.25
CA ILE A 146 -10.18 42.32 -7.11
C ILE A 146 -10.65 43.75 -6.84
N LYS A 147 -10.87 44.10 -5.56
CA LYS A 147 -11.32 45.45 -5.15
C LYS A 147 -10.31 46.54 -5.52
N ALA A 148 -9.02 46.22 -5.48
CA ALA A 148 -7.96 47.12 -5.92
C ALA A 148 -7.79 47.19 -7.46
N ASN A 149 -8.55 46.42 -8.23
CA ASN A 149 -8.45 46.30 -9.68
C ASN A 149 -7.05 45.90 -10.17
N LYS A 150 -6.40 44.99 -9.42
CA LYS A 150 -5.02 44.54 -9.65
C LYS A 150 -4.91 43.19 -10.35
N LEU A 151 -6.01 42.63 -10.87
CA LEU A 151 -5.96 41.38 -11.63
C LEU A 151 -5.00 41.44 -12.82
N LYS A 152 -4.85 42.61 -13.44
CA LYS A 152 -3.91 42.86 -14.55
C LYS A 152 -2.43 42.73 -14.18
N GLU A 153 -2.10 42.74 -12.90
CA GLU A 153 -0.72 42.61 -12.39
C GLU A 153 -0.33 41.14 -12.20
N ILE A 154 -1.28 40.21 -12.27
CA ILE A 154 -1.07 38.77 -12.12
C ILE A 154 -0.87 38.15 -13.50
N SER A 155 0.07 37.20 -13.62
CA SER A 155 0.30 36.50 -14.89
C SER A 155 -0.94 35.71 -15.33
N PRO A 156 -1.22 35.57 -16.64
CA PRO A 156 -2.39 34.82 -17.13
C PRO A 156 -2.46 33.37 -16.64
N GLN A 157 -1.31 32.72 -16.47
CA GLN A 157 -1.22 31.36 -15.91
C GLN A 157 -1.64 31.31 -14.44
N ALA A 158 -1.17 32.25 -13.62
CA ALA A 158 -1.58 32.35 -12.22
C ALA A 158 -3.05 32.73 -12.09
N LEU A 159 -3.56 33.67 -12.92
CA LEU A 159 -4.98 34.02 -12.99
C LEU A 159 -5.86 32.78 -13.28
N SER A 160 -5.42 31.93 -14.20
CA SER A 160 -6.10 30.67 -14.54
C SER A 160 -6.12 29.71 -13.35
N GLY A 161 -4.97 29.55 -12.67
CA GLY A 161 -4.87 28.76 -11.44
C GLY A 161 -5.79 29.26 -10.32
N HIS A 162 -5.84 30.57 -10.09
CA HIS A 162 -6.73 31.18 -9.10
C HIS A 162 -8.20 30.94 -9.43
N TYR A 163 -8.61 31.17 -10.68
CA TYR A 163 -9.98 30.95 -11.15
C TYR A 163 -10.41 29.48 -10.99
N LEU A 164 -9.61 28.54 -11.49
CA LEU A 164 -9.93 27.12 -11.44
C LEU A 164 -9.96 26.58 -10.01
N LEU A 165 -9.10 27.10 -9.13
CA LEU A 165 -9.15 26.78 -7.71
C LEU A 165 -10.44 27.28 -7.06
N ILE A 166 -10.82 28.54 -7.27
CA ILE A 166 -12.08 29.09 -6.72
C ILE A 166 -13.28 28.28 -7.20
N LYS A 167 -13.29 27.88 -8.48
CA LYS A 167 -14.33 27.00 -9.04
C LYS A 167 -14.41 25.67 -8.31
N SER A 168 -13.27 25.02 -8.13
CA SER A 168 -13.17 23.72 -7.48
C SER A 168 -13.54 23.82 -5.98
N LEU A 169 -13.15 24.89 -5.29
CA LEU A 169 -13.56 25.18 -3.91
C LEU A 169 -15.07 25.36 -3.80
N ALA A 170 -15.70 26.08 -4.75
CA ALA A 170 -17.14 26.24 -4.78
C ALA A 170 -17.88 24.90 -4.97
N ALA A 171 -17.28 23.96 -5.72
CA ALA A 171 -17.85 22.63 -5.89
C ALA A 171 -17.85 21.81 -4.59
N VAL A 172 -16.89 22.00 -3.68
CA VAL A 172 -16.81 21.25 -2.42
C VAL A 172 -17.35 21.99 -1.21
N ALA A 173 -17.77 23.25 -1.37
CA ALA A 173 -18.36 24.05 -0.31
C ALA A 173 -19.69 23.43 0.17
N GLN A 174 -19.74 23.07 1.45
CA GLN A 174 -20.94 22.51 2.07
C GLN A 174 -21.95 23.60 2.46
N ASN A 175 -21.48 24.81 2.78
CA ASN A 175 -22.33 25.92 3.18
C ASN A 175 -22.83 26.69 1.94
N PRO A 176 -24.17 26.84 1.73
CA PRO A 176 -24.71 27.59 0.61
C PRO A 176 -24.29 29.07 0.54
N THR A 177 -23.99 29.68 1.69
CA THR A 177 -23.50 31.07 1.77
C THR A 177 -22.05 31.15 1.31
N GLU A 178 -21.21 30.21 1.74
CA GLU A 178 -19.82 30.11 1.29
C GLU A 178 -19.74 29.83 -0.22
N LYS A 179 -20.54 28.88 -0.73
CA LYS A 179 -20.66 28.59 -2.17
C LYS A 179 -21.01 29.87 -2.95
N ARG A 180 -21.99 30.64 -2.49
CA ARG A 180 -22.38 31.92 -3.11
C ARG A 180 -21.25 32.96 -3.07
N GLN A 181 -20.50 33.07 -1.98
CA GLN A 181 -19.35 33.97 -1.87
C GLN A 181 -18.23 33.59 -2.85
N LEU A 182 -17.90 32.31 -2.97
CA LEU A 182 -16.91 31.81 -3.92
C LEU A 182 -17.33 32.07 -5.38
N LEU A 183 -18.59 31.82 -5.72
CA LEU A 183 -19.13 32.13 -7.05
C LEU A 183 -19.16 33.64 -7.34
N ALA A 184 -19.30 34.49 -6.33
CA ALA A 184 -19.17 35.93 -6.51
C ALA A 184 -17.73 36.36 -6.79
N LEU A 185 -16.75 35.74 -6.12
CA LEU A 185 -15.31 35.95 -6.38
C LEU A 185 -14.87 35.41 -7.75
N GLU A 186 -15.57 34.42 -8.30
CA GLU A 186 -15.29 33.85 -9.63
C GLU A 186 -15.54 34.87 -10.78
N LYS A 187 -16.63 35.65 -10.71
CA LYS A 187 -17.10 36.50 -11.82
C LYS A 187 -16.06 37.49 -12.37
N PRO A 188 -15.30 38.23 -11.54
CA PRO A 188 -14.27 39.15 -12.03
C PRO A 188 -13.18 38.47 -12.85
N PHE A 189 -12.77 37.26 -12.49
CA PHE A 189 -11.78 36.49 -13.25
C PHE A 189 -12.32 36.09 -14.63
N VAL A 190 -13.57 35.62 -14.70
CA VAL A 190 -14.22 35.26 -15.96
C VAL A 190 -14.25 36.45 -16.91
N ASN A 191 -14.68 37.62 -16.42
CA ASN A 191 -14.77 38.83 -17.23
C ASN A 191 -13.39 39.28 -17.73
N TYR A 192 -12.37 39.20 -16.87
CA TYR A 192 -11.01 39.56 -17.25
C TYR A 192 -10.43 38.59 -18.29
N LEU A 193 -10.44 37.28 -18.01
CA LEU A 193 -9.90 36.26 -18.90
C LEU A 193 -10.61 36.26 -20.26
N LYS A 194 -11.94 36.35 -20.30
CA LYS A 194 -12.69 36.41 -21.58
C LYS A 194 -12.33 37.64 -22.41
N SER A 195 -12.13 38.80 -21.78
CA SER A 195 -11.93 40.06 -22.49
C SER A 195 -10.47 40.35 -22.84
N LYS A 196 -9.51 39.84 -22.06
CA LYS A 196 -8.09 40.16 -22.20
C LYS A 196 -7.22 38.96 -22.60
N GLU A 197 -7.64 37.74 -22.28
CA GLU A 197 -6.85 36.51 -22.43
C GLU A 197 -7.67 35.38 -23.09
N SER A 198 -8.31 35.67 -24.23
CA SER A 198 -9.33 34.80 -24.84
C SER A 198 -8.83 33.40 -25.23
N SER A 199 -7.56 33.27 -25.63
CA SER A 199 -6.92 31.99 -25.95
C SER A 199 -6.80 31.10 -24.71
N ILE A 200 -6.33 31.67 -23.59
CA ILE A 200 -6.20 30.99 -22.31
C ILE A 200 -7.59 30.67 -21.74
N TRP A 201 -8.54 31.60 -21.85
CA TRP A 201 -9.92 31.37 -21.44
C TRP A 201 -10.53 30.14 -22.13
N SER A 202 -10.28 29.91 -23.42
CA SER A 202 -10.77 28.72 -24.11
C SER A 202 -10.29 27.43 -23.44
N ILE A 203 -9.00 27.33 -23.15
CA ILE A 203 -8.38 26.16 -22.49
C ILE A 203 -8.95 25.97 -21.08
N VAL A 204 -9.00 27.06 -20.31
CA VAL A 204 -9.53 27.06 -18.94
C VAL A 204 -10.99 26.62 -18.90
N ASN A 205 -11.80 27.13 -19.83
CA ASN A 205 -13.21 26.80 -19.94
C ASN A 205 -13.42 25.34 -20.34
N ASP A 206 -12.54 24.76 -21.15
CA ASP A 206 -12.60 23.33 -21.48
C ASP A 206 -12.36 22.45 -20.23
N TYR A 207 -11.42 22.82 -19.34
CA TYR A 207 -11.26 22.11 -18.07
C TYR A 207 -12.52 22.20 -17.21
N THR A 208 -13.16 23.37 -17.13
CA THR A 208 -14.43 23.52 -16.38
C THR A 208 -15.59 22.74 -17.01
N ARG A 209 -15.53 22.42 -18.29
CA ARG A 209 -16.50 21.56 -18.96
C ARG A 209 -16.24 20.09 -18.77
N ASP A 210 -15.03 19.70 -18.36
CA ASP A 210 -14.64 18.30 -18.23
C ASP A 210 -14.66 17.77 -16.79
N SER A 211 -14.66 18.65 -15.78
CA SER A 211 -14.58 18.27 -14.36
C SER A 211 -15.21 19.32 -13.43
N GLU A 212 -15.77 18.87 -12.30
CA GLU A 212 -16.13 19.73 -11.16
C GLU A 212 -14.91 20.15 -10.34
N PHE A 213 -13.78 19.44 -10.48
CA PHE A 213 -12.49 19.80 -9.91
C PHE A 213 -11.48 20.20 -11.00
N PRO A 214 -11.78 21.22 -11.82
CA PRO A 214 -10.97 21.54 -13.00
C PRO A 214 -9.54 21.99 -12.66
N ILE A 215 -9.27 22.39 -11.40
CA ILE A 215 -7.90 22.66 -10.93
C ILE A 215 -7.00 21.41 -10.99
N VAL A 216 -7.58 20.21 -10.86
CA VAL A 216 -6.84 18.94 -10.94
C VAL A 216 -6.24 18.77 -12.33
N GLN A 217 -7.07 18.92 -13.38
CA GLN A 217 -6.62 18.80 -14.76
C GLN A 217 -5.62 19.90 -15.15
N TRP A 218 -5.82 21.12 -14.63
CA TRP A 218 -4.85 22.20 -14.80
C TRP A 218 -3.48 21.82 -14.23
N LEU A 219 -3.42 21.42 -12.96
CA LEU A 219 -2.15 21.09 -12.30
C LEU A 219 -1.49 19.81 -12.81
N LYS A 220 -2.24 18.89 -13.44
CA LYS A 220 -1.66 17.74 -14.15
C LYS A 220 -0.77 18.17 -15.32
N ASN A 221 -1.07 19.31 -15.94
CA ASN A 221 -0.47 19.76 -17.20
C ASN A 221 0.45 20.98 -17.06
N GLN A 222 0.53 21.59 -15.86
CA GLN A 222 1.45 22.69 -15.59
C GLN A 222 2.81 22.16 -15.13
N SER A 223 3.88 22.91 -15.42
CA SER A 223 5.18 22.69 -14.79
C SER A 223 5.11 23.06 -13.30
N SER A 224 5.70 22.22 -12.45
CA SER A 224 5.60 22.23 -10.98
C SER A 224 6.13 23.48 -10.26
N ASN A 225 6.61 24.49 -10.98
CA ASN A 225 7.48 25.52 -10.40
C ASN A 225 6.76 26.75 -9.82
N SER A 226 5.42 26.84 -9.92
CA SER A 226 4.67 28.01 -9.45
C SER A 226 3.63 27.65 -8.40
N ASN A 227 3.96 27.90 -7.13
CA ASN A 227 2.96 27.92 -6.07
C ASN A 227 2.27 29.28 -6.00
N PHE A 228 1.35 29.51 -6.95
CA PHE A 228 0.60 30.75 -7.06
C PHE A 228 -0.16 31.11 -5.78
N MET A 229 -0.58 30.12 -4.98
CA MET A 229 -1.27 30.38 -3.71
C MET A 229 -0.33 30.98 -2.67
N VAL A 230 0.82 30.33 -2.43
CA VAL A 230 1.77 30.75 -1.40
C VAL A 230 2.37 32.12 -1.74
N SER A 231 2.80 32.33 -2.99
CA SER A 231 3.30 33.65 -3.42
C SER A 231 2.28 34.74 -3.13
N PHE A 232 1.01 34.49 -3.47
CA PHE A 232 -0.05 35.47 -3.30
C PHE A 232 -0.40 35.74 -1.83
N ILE A 233 -0.39 34.71 -0.97
CA ILE A 233 -0.57 34.86 0.49
C ILE A 233 0.55 35.71 1.07
N ILE A 234 1.81 35.39 0.74
CA ILE A 234 2.99 36.09 1.28
C ILE A 234 2.99 37.56 0.85
N ASP A 235 2.75 37.84 -0.43
CA ASP A 235 2.77 39.20 -0.96
C ASP A 235 1.65 40.08 -0.39
N SER A 236 0.49 39.49 -0.11
CA SER A 236 -0.69 40.21 0.39
C SER A 236 -0.74 40.39 1.90
N ASN A 237 0.05 39.62 2.66
CA ASN A 237 -0.03 39.52 4.13
C ASN A 237 1.35 39.69 4.80
N LYS A 238 2.24 40.49 4.22
CA LYS A 238 3.64 40.69 4.67
C LYS A 238 3.72 40.95 6.18
N GLY A 239 4.10 39.92 6.94
CA GLY A 239 4.35 39.99 8.39
C GLY A 239 3.16 39.70 9.30
N THR A 240 1.98 39.31 8.77
CA THR A 240 0.77 39.06 9.60
C THR A 240 0.42 37.59 9.81
N LEU A 241 1.18 36.66 9.22
CA LEU A 241 0.94 35.22 9.36
C LEU A 241 1.32 34.73 10.76
N THR A 242 0.51 33.85 11.32
CA THR A 242 0.82 33.22 12.62
C THR A 242 2.01 32.26 12.49
N ARG A 243 2.61 31.88 13.62
CA ARG A 243 3.70 30.90 13.65
C ARG A 243 3.29 29.56 13.03
N ASN A 244 2.07 29.10 13.31
CA ASN A 244 1.51 27.86 12.77
C ASN A 244 1.38 27.93 11.24
N GLN A 245 0.85 29.04 10.73
CA GLN A 245 0.68 29.29 9.30
C GLN A 245 2.03 29.33 8.58
N ASN A 246 3.03 30.00 9.16
CA ASN A 246 4.40 30.02 8.61
C ASN A 246 5.03 28.62 8.60
N ALA A 247 4.87 27.84 9.68
CA ALA A 247 5.38 26.47 9.73
C ALA A 247 4.71 25.56 8.67
N PHE A 248 3.41 25.71 8.45
CA PHE A 248 2.68 24.98 7.40
C PHE A 248 3.20 25.34 6.01
N ILE A 249 3.31 26.64 5.69
CA ILE A 249 3.85 27.10 4.41
C ILE A 249 5.29 26.59 4.22
N GLN A 250 6.12 26.64 5.27
CA GLN A 250 7.50 26.18 5.18
C GLN A 250 7.61 24.70 4.78
N GLN A 251 6.74 23.85 5.33
CA GLN A 251 6.72 22.41 5.02
C GLN A 251 6.05 22.10 3.68
N PHE A 252 5.03 22.87 3.27
CA PHE A 252 4.18 22.57 2.11
C PHE A 252 4.23 23.66 1.03
N LYS A 253 5.40 24.29 0.82
CA LYS A 253 5.58 25.35 -0.18
C LYS A 253 5.66 24.84 -1.62
N ASP A 254 5.92 23.56 -1.85
CA ASP A 254 6.30 23.07 -3.18
C ASP A 254 5.13 23.05 -4.19
N SER A 255 3.88 23.04 -3.71
CA SER A 255 2.71 22.97 -4.59
C SER A 255 1.47 23.64 -3.96
N PRO A 256 0.61 24.32 -4.75
CA PRO A 256 -0.67 24.81 -4.25
C PRO A 256 -1.60 23.65 -3.85
N ALA A 257 -1.40 22.45 -4.40
CA ALA A 257 -2.24 21.29 -4.11
C ALA A 257 -2.27 20.92 -2.63
N PHE A 258 -1.17 21.17 -1.89
CA PHE A 258 -1.10 20.86 -0.46
C PHE A 258 -2.08 21.66 0.41
N PHE A 259 -2.65 22.74 -0.12
CA PHE A 259 -3.64 23.55 0.56
C PHE A 259 -5.07 23.09 0.27
N PHE A 260 -5.28 22.24 -0.74
CA PHE A 260 -6.62 21.86 -1.19
C PHE A 260 -7.40 21.10 -0.10
N PRO A 261 -8.73 21.23 -0.06
CA PRO A 261 -9.60 20.32 0.70
C PRO A 261 -9.41 18.85 0.29
N ASN A 262 -9.80 17.94 1.17
CA ASN A 262 -9.51 16.51 1.03
C ASN A 262 -9.93 15.91 -0.31
N SER A 263 -11.19 16.07 -0.74
CA SER A 263 -11.69 15.49 -1.99
C SER A 263 -10.91 15.93 -3.23
N ILE A 264 -10.57 17.23 -3.31
CA ILE A 264 -9.77 17.78 -4.42
C ILE A 264 -8.33 17.25 -4.36
N TYR A 265 -7.74 17.20 -3.16
CA TYR A 265 -6.39 16.66 -2.98
C TYR A 265 -6.30 15.17 -3.35
N MET A 266 -7.26 14.34 -2.92
CA MET A 266 -7.30 12.91 -3.24
C MET A 266 -7.50 12.66 -4.74
N SER A 267 -8.33 13.48 -5.40
CA SER A 267 -8.46 13.43 -6.86
C SER A 267 -7.16 13.86 -7.54
N TRP A 268 -6.54 14.98 -7.12
CA TRP A 268 -5.27 15.44 -7.70
C TRP A 268 -4.14 14.42 -7.59
N ILE A 269 -3.91 13.88 -6.40
CA ILE A 269 -2.77 12.98 -6.16
C ILE A 269 -2.90 11.67 -6.94
N THR A 270 -4.11 11.11 -7.05
CA THR A 270 -4.34 9.85 -7.76
C THR A 270 -4.35 10.03 -9.28
N HIS A 271 -5.06 11.03 -9.80
CA HIS A 271 -5.05 11.37 -11.22
C HIS A 271 -3.70 11.89 -11.71
N GLY A 272 -2.85 12.36 -10.79
CA GLY A 272 -1.47 12.72 -11.06
C GLY A 272 -0.60 11.58 -11.58
N TYR A 273 -1.01 10.31 -11.43
CA TYR A 273 -0.31 9.14 -11.96
C TYR A 273 -0.79 8.70 -13.36
N GLU A 274 -1.80 9.36 -13.94
CA GLU A 274 -2.28 9.03 -15.29
C GLU A 274 -1.22 9.34 -16.36
N LYS A 275 -1.25 8.60 -17.47
CA LYS A 275 -0.25 8.69 -18.55
C LYS A 275 -0.12 10.11 -19.16
N ASP A 276 -1.20 10.88 -19.13
CA ASP A 276 -1.26 12.26 -19.62
C ASP A 276 -0.76 13.30 -18.60
N SER A 277 -0.42 12.90 -17.38
CA SER A 277 0.10 13.78 -16.34
C SER A 277 1.58 14.07 -16.52
N SER A 278 1.94 15.37 -16.54
CA SER A 278 3.31 15.85 -16.55
C SER A 278 3.89 16.06 -15.15
N ILE A 279 3.19 15.66 -14.08
CA ILE A 279 3.67 15.88 -12.70
C ILE A 279 4.90 14.99 -12.46
N ASN A 280 6.02 15.65 -12.19
CA ASN A 280 7.24 15.08 -11.62
C ASN A 280 7.52 15.84 -10.31
N PRO A 281 7.59 15.18 -9.13
CA PRO A 281 7.66 15.86 -7.83
C PRO A 281 9.07 16.35 -7.52
N MET A 282 9.58 17.17 -8.44
CA MET A 282 10.93 17.69 -8.48
C MET A 282 10.95 19.01 -9.24
N TYR A 283 11.80 19.94 -8.82
CA TYR A 283 12.10 21.15 -9.57
C TYR A 283 13.54 21.64 -9.29
N ASN A 284 14.07 22.49 -10.17
CA ASN A 284 15.39 23.09 -10.01
C ASN A 284 15.29 24.57 -9.60
N ILE A 285 15.93 24.96 -8.50
CA ILE A 285 16.11 26.38 -8.11
C ILE A 285 17.59 26.62 -7.85
N SER A 286 18.16 27.66 -8.49
CA SER A 286 19.54 28.11 -8.22
C SER A 286 20.59 26.99 -8.25
N LYS A 287 20.51 26.11 -9.26
CA LYS A 287 21.36 24.91 -9.47
C LYS A 287 21.18 23.78 -8.46
N LYS A 288 20.18 23.83 -7.57
CA LYS A 288 19.81 22.74 -6.67
C LYS A 288 18.52 22.08 -7.14
N THR A 289 18.53 20.75 -7.17
CA THR A 289 17.33 19.94 -7.40
C THR A 289 16.63 19.71 -6.08
N HIS A 290 15.37 20.11 -6.01
CA HIS A 290 14.49 19.88 -4.86
C HIS A 290 13.54 18.74 -5.18
N TYR A 291 13.49 17.73 -4.31
CA TYR A 291 12.60 16.59 -4.41
C TYR A 291 11.52 16.70 -3.32
N TYR A 292 10.27 16.41 -3.66
CA TYR A 292 9.15 16.53 -2.72
C TYR A 292 8.14 15.37 -2.81
N HIS A 293 8.55 14.21 -3.32
CA HIS A 293 7.73 12.98 -3.31
C HIS A 293 7.36 12.53 -1.89
N ALA A 294 8.25 12.69 -0.91
CA ALA A 294 7.95 12.44 0.50
C ALA A 294 6.89 13.41 1.03
N THR A 295 6.99 14.71 0.69
CA THR A 295 6.02 15.75 1.07
C THR A 295 4.61 15.44 0.57
N ILE A 296 4.48 14.86 -0.63
CA ILE A 296 3.21 14.38 -1.16
C ILE A 296 2.61 13.30 -0.24
N THR A 297 3.41 12.32 0.17
CA THR A 297 2.94 11.24 1.05
C THR A 297 2.59 11.78 2.45
N ASP A 298 3.38 12.73 2.97
CA ASP A 298 3.15 13.30 4.30
C ASP A 298 1.85 14.14 4.34
N ASN A 299 1.62 14.98 3.32
CA ASN A 299 0.39 15.77 3.22
C ASN A 299 -0.84 14.88 3.06
N LEU A 300 -0.72 13.76 2.32
CA LEU A 300 -1.76 12.73 2.24
C LEU A 300 -2.06 12.14 3.61
N LEU A 301 -1.05 11.64 4.32
CA LEU A 301 -1.23 10.94 5.59
C LEU A 301 -1.82 11.83 6.68
N LEU A 302 -1.39 13.10 6.78
CA LEU A 302 -1.92 14.06 7.76
C LEU A 302 -3.43 14.36 7.60
N ARG A 303 -4.06 13.94 6.49
CA ARG A 303 -5.51 14.05 6.24
C ARG A 303 -6.29 12.80 6.63
N THR A 304 -5.60 11.69 6.88
CA THR A 304 -6.22 10.38 7.07
C THR A 304 -6.72 10.19 8.49
N GLN A 305 -7.79 9.40 8.64
CA GLN A 305 -8.18 8.90 9.94
C GLN A 305 -7.21 7.80 10.42
N PRO A 306 -6.92 7.72 11.73
CA PRO A 306 -6.10 6.65 12.30
C PRO A 306 -6.71 5.27 12.03
N LYS A 307 -5.96 4.38 11.39
CA LYS A 307 -6.42 3.03 11.03
C LYS A 307 -6.45 2.11 12.25
N GLN A 308 -7.53 1.37 12.41
CA GLN A 308 -7.63 0.29 13.40
C GLN A 308 -7.70 -1.07 12.69
N VAL A 309 -7.07 -2.08 13.25
CA VAL A 309 -7.23 -3.47 12.79
C VAL A 309 -7.85 -4.29 13.91
N THR A 310 -8.87 -5.07 13.56
CA THR A 310 -9.53 -6.03 14.45
C THR A 310 -9.37 -7.44 13.89
N PHE A 311 -9.05 -8.37 14.77
CA PHE A 311 -8.89 -9.77 14.42
C PHE A 311 -10.14 -10.56 14.77
N ALA A 312 -10.54 -11.46 13.89
CA ALA A 312 -11.57 -12.45 14.20
C ALA A 312 -11.06 -13.41 15.27
N PRO A 313 -11.94 -14.02 16.10
CA PRO A 313 -11.52 -14.96 17.17
C PRO A 313 -10.73 -16.18 16.69
N LYS A 314 -10.78 -16.48 15.38
CA LYS A 314 -10.04 -17.59 14.75
C LYS A 314 -8.65 -17.19 14.27
N HIS A 315 -8.29 -15.91 14.33
CA HIS A 315 -6.98 -15.41 13.94
C HIS A 315 -5.89 -15.97 14.86
N TYR A 316 -4.67 -16.13 14.32
CA TYR A 316 -3.53 -16.67 15.03
C TYR A 316 -3.27 -15.99 16.39
N TYR A 317 -3.27 -14.66 16.41
CA TYR A 317 -3.01 -13.88 17.62
C TYR A 317 -4.21 -13.73 18.59
N GLU A 318 -5.40 -14.25 18.24
CA GLU A 318 -6.61 -14.18 19.09
C GLU A 318 -7.01 -15.52 19.70
N LYS A 319 -6.95 -16.59 18.90
CA LYS A 319 -7.49 -17.91 19.26
C LYS A 319 -6.78 -18.58 20.45
N GLY A 320 -5.71 -17.97 20.95
CA GLY A 320 -4.74 -18.58 21.83
C GLY A 320 -3.79 -19.47 21.03
N LYS A 321 -2.49 -19.37 21.34
CA LYS A 321 -1.43 -20.19 20.76
C LYS A 321 -1.69 -21.64 21.19
N GLY A 322 -2.12 -22.51 20.27
CA GLY A 322 -2.42 -23.92 20.58
C GLY A 322 -1.23 -24.61 21.24
N ILE A 323 -1.45 -25.61 22.10
CA ILE A 323 -0.34 -26.32 22.76
C ILE A 323 0.42 -27.13 21.69
N VAL A 324 1.76 -27.10 21.74
CA VAL A 324 2.58 -28.03 20.94
C VAL A 324 2.48 -29.41 21.57
N ASP A 325 1.59 -30.23 21.03
CA ASP A 325 1.33 -31.59 21.49
C ASP A 325 1.85 -32.59 20.44
N THR A 326 3.13 -32.92 20.53
CA THR A 326 3.78 -33.87 19.62
C THR A 326 4.59 -34.92 20.38
N ASP A 327 4.17 -36.17 20.30
CA ASP A 327 4.94 -37.33 20.75
C ASP A 327 6.07 -37.72 19.77
N PHE A 328 6.08 -37.11 18.59
CA PHE A 328 7.11 -37.35 17.59
C PHE A 328 8.50 -36.93 18.11
N ARG A 329 9.48 -37.81 17.94
CA ARG A 329 10.90 -37.56 18.20
C ARG A 329 11.68 -38.03 16.98
N TYR A 330 12.55 -37.17 16.48
CA TYR A 330 13.48 -37.49 15.42
C TYR A 330 14.80 -37.97 16.03
N THR A 331 15.22 -39.19 15.66
CA THR A 331 16.53 -39.73 16.00
C THR A 331 17.55 -39.25 14.97
N MET A 332 18.51 -38.45 15.42
CA MET A 332 19.55 -37.91 14.54
C MET A 332 20.58 -39.00 14.23
N HIS A 333 20.94 -39.13 12.96
CA HIS A 333 22.00 -40.02 12.49
C HIS A 333 23.05 -39.23 11.71
N GLN A 334 24.31 -39.28 12.16
CA GLN A 334 25.43 -38.58 11.54
C GLN A 334 25.61 -38.95 10.06
N SER A 335 25.32 -40.20 9.68
CA SER A 335 25.37 -40.66 8.28
C SER A 335 24.44 -39.89 7.34
N ASN A 336 23.37 -39.31 7.89
CA ASN A 336 22.35 -38.59 7.13
C ASN A 336 22.56 -37.07 7.21
N LEU A 337 23.53 -36.58 7.98
CA LEU A 337 23.80 -35.14 8.09
C LEU A 337 24.39 -34.64 6.78
N LEU A 338 23.63 -33.82 6.06
CA LEU A 338 24.05 -33.20 4.80
C LEU A 338 25.02 -32.03 5.06
N ARG A 339 24.59 -31.06 5.88
CA ARG A 339 25.38 -29.87 6.25
C ARG A 339 24.78 -29.16 7.46
N ILE A 340 25.51 -28.18 7.98
CA ILE A 340 25.04 -27.21 8.97
C ILE A 340 24.79 -25.87 8.27
N GLN A 341 23.67 -25.23 8.57
CA GLN A 341 23.34 -23.87 8.10
C GLN A 341 22.98 -22.99 9.30
N GLY A 342 23.91 -22.12 9.70
CA GLY A 342 23.81 -21.36 10.95
C GLY A 342 23.73 -22.30 12.15
N ARG A 343 22.59 -22.29 12.85
CA ARG A 343 22.26 -23.16 13.99
C ARG A 343 21.32 -24.32 13.65
N THR A 344 21.14 -24.62 12.37
CA THR A 344 20.22 -25.66 11.88
C THR A 344 21.00 -26.80 11.26
N LEU A 345 20.78 -28.01 11.76
CA LEU A 345 21.34 -29.25 11.19
C LEU A 345 20.38 -29.78 10.12
N LEU A 346 20.89 -30.07 8.91
CA LEU A 346 20.10 -30.56 7.79
C LEU A 346 20.39 -32.02 7.51
N PHE A 347 19.36 -32.87 7.54
CA PHE A 347 19.46 -34.30 7.31
C PHE A 347 18.72 -34.70 6.03
N THR A 348 19.29 -35.65 5.29
CA THR A 348 18.64 -36.26 4.12
C THR A 348 17.48 -37.14 4.57
N ASP A 349 16.40 -37.12 3.78
CA ASP A 349 15.24 -37.98 3.95
C ASP A 349 14.97 -38.78 2.66
N GLU A 350 14.40 -39.97 2.78
CA GLU A 350 14.17 -40.88 1.64
C GLU A 350 13.19 -40.32 0.60
N SER A 351 12.38 -39.32 0.99
CA SER A 351 11.43 -38.65 0.09
C SER A 351 12.04 -37.60 -0.85
N GLY A 352 13.31 -37.26 -0.68
CA GLY A 352 13.97 -36.15 -1.40
C GLY A 352 13.74 -34.77 -0.78
N GLU A 353 12.96 -34.66 0.31
CA GLU A 353 12.92 -33.49 1.18
C GLU A 353 14.05 -33.54 2.23
N LEU A 354 14.20 -32.48 3.03
CA LEU A 354 15.16 -32.45 4.13
C LEU A 354 14.46 -32.35 5.48
N ILE A 355 15.02 -33.02 6.49
CA ILE A 355 14.65 -32.85 7.88
C ILE A 355 15.63 -31.84 8.50
N ALA A 356 15.10 -30.76 9.05
CA ALA A 356 15.87 -29.72 9.70
C ALA A 356 15.67 -29.77 11.21
N VAL A 357 16.77 -29.71 11.96
CA VAL A 357 16.78 -29.59 13.42
C VAL A 357 17.36 -28.22 13.77
N LYS A 358 16.50 -27.26 14.07
CA LYS A 358 16.86 -25.89 14.50
C LYS A 358 17.12 -25.89 16.00
N VAL A 359 18.34 -25.57 16.41
CA VAL A 359 18.79 -25.64 17.80
C VAL A 359 18.68 -24.26 18.46
N GLN A 360 18.25 -24.22 19.72
CA GLN A 360 18.16 -23.00 20.52
C GLN A 360 19.50 -22.24 20.56
N LYS A 361 19.45 -20.95 20.20
CA LYS A 361 20.63 -20.07 20.21
C LYS A 361 20.91 -19.54 21.61
N LYS A 362 22.12 -19.02 21.81
CA LYS A 362 22.52 -18.35 23.06
C LYS A 362 21.58 -17.17 23.36
N GLY A 363 21.03 -17.15 24.58
CA GLY A 363 20.12 -16.09 25.05
C GLY A 363 18.70 -16.11 24.45
N GLU A 364 18.35 -17.08 23.60
CA GLU A 364 17.00 -17.19 23.06
C GLU A 364 16.07 -17.97 24.01
N PRO A 365 14.84 -17.47 24.26
CA PRO A 365 13.86 -18.20 25.04
C PRO A 365 13.18 -19.31 24.22
N LYS A 366 12.78 -20.39 24.90
CA LYS A 366 11.99 -21.51 24.32
C LYS A 366 10.77 -21.04 23.52
N SER A 367 10.15 -19.94 23.95
CA SER A 367 8.97 -19.36 23.30
C SER A 367 9.18 -19.07 21.82
N ASN A 368 10.40 -18.70 21.39
CA ASN A 368 10.66 -18.36 19.98
C ASN A 368 10.53 -19.58 19.07
N LEU A 369 11.12 -20.73 19.47
CA LEU A 369 10.98 -21.98 18.71
C LEU A 369 9.54 -22.51 18.75
N THR A 370 8.84 -22.27 19.86
CA THR A 370 7.41 -22.63 20.00
C THR A 370 6.55 -21.79 19.05
N GLU A 371 6.83 -20.49 18.94
CA GLU A 371 6.14 -19.56 18.04
C GLU A 371 6.31 -19.98 16.58
N GLU A 372 7.53 -20.34 16.17
CA GLU A 372 7.81 -20.75 14.79
C GLU A 372 7.05 -22.03 14.42
N PHE A 373 7.00 -23.01 15.33
CA PHE A 373 6.19 -24.22 15.15
C PHE A 373 4.71 -23.89 14.96
N GLN A 374 4.14 -23.06 15.84
CA GLN A 374 2.72 -22.72 15.84
C GLN A 374 2.33 -21.89 14.61
N MET A 375 3.18 -20.96 14.18
CA MET A 375 2.96 -20.17 12.98
C MET A 375 3.02 -21.06 11.72
N ALA A 376 3.98 -21.98 11.63
CA ALA A 376 4.06 -22.92 10.52
C ALA A 376 2.80 -23.79 10.42
N ASP A 377 2.31 -24.34 11.54
CA ASP A 377 1.06 -25.12 11.59
C ASP A 377 -0.16 -24.27 11.15
N TYR A 378 -0.26 -23.05 11.68
CA TYR A 378 -1.35 -22.13 11.32
C TYR A 378 -1.37 -21.82 9.81
N LEU A 379 -0.22 -21.49 9.23
CA LEU A 379 -0.13 -21.15 7.81
C LEU A 379 -0.37 -22.38 6.93
N GLN A 380 0.11 -23.56 7.28
CA GLN A 380 -0.22 -24.79 6.54
C GLN A 380 -1.72 -25.09 6.55
N LYS A 381 -2.36 -24.96 7.72
CA LYS A 381 -3.81 -25.17 7.87
C LYS A 381 -4.64 -24.18 7.05
N HIS A 382 -4.15 -22.96 6.89
CA HIS A 382 -4.86 -21.87 6.21
C HIS A 382 -4.33 -21.54 4.81
N GLN A 383 -3.35 -22.28 4.30
CA GLN A 383 -2.72 -22.05 3.00
C GLN A 383 -3.74 -21.93 1.86
N ARG A 384 -4.71 -22.86 1.77
CA ARG A 384 -5.77 -22.83 0.74
C ARG A 384 -6.76 -21.66 0.90
N ARG A 385 -7.01 -21.21 2.13
CA ARG A 385 -7.91 -20.07 2.41
C ARG A 385 -7.27 -18.76 1.97
N LEU A 386 -5.98 -18.62 2.27
CA LEU A 386 -5.18 -17.43 1.99
C LEU A 386 -4.58 -17.41 0.58
N ASP A 387 -4.60 -18.54 -0.13
CA ASP A 387 -3.98 -18.70 -1.45
C ASP A 387 -2.45 -18.54 -1.42
N LEU A 388 -1.81 -18.96 -0.33
CA LEU A 388 -0.36 -18.82 -0.17
C LEU A 388 0.37 -19.72 -1.19
N GLN A 389 1.35 -19.11 -1.87
CA GLN A 389 2.10 -19.74 -2.94
C GLN A 389 3.40 -20.41 -2.45
N SER A 390 3.89 -20.04 -1.26
CA SER A 390 5.06 -20.63 -0.61
C SER A 390 4.91 -22.13 -0.38
N GLN A 391 6.00 -22.86 -0.57
CA GLN A 391 6.11 -24.25 -0.10
C GLN A 391 6.51 -24.20 1.38
N LEU A 392 5.50 -24.13 2.25
CA LEU A 392 5.67 -23.93 3.69
C LEU A 392 6.26 -25.16 4.39
N PRO A 393 7.16 -24.98 5.38
CA PRO A 393 7.74 -26.10 6.13
C PRO A 393 6.68 -26.83 6.94
N ARG A 394 6.78 -28.16 7.03
CA ARG A 394 5.92 -29.00 7.86
C ARG A 394 6.53 -29.15 9.25
N PRO A 395 5.94 -28.55 10.29
CA PRO A 395 6.43 -28.74 11.66
C PRO A 395 6.24 -30.21 12.08
N LEU A 396 7.27 -30.81 12.70
CA LEU A 396 7.25 -32.21 13.15
C LEU A 396 7.26 -32.35 14.67
N GLY A 397 8.06 -31.53 15.37
CA GLY A 397 8.08 -31.53 16.83
C GLY A 397 8.91 -30.40 17.43
N GLN A 398 8.61 -30.07 18.69
CA GLN A 398 9.40 -29.16 19.52
C GLN A 398 9.66 -29.84 20.87
N TYR A 399 10.91 -30.08 21.22
CA TYR A 399 11.29 -30.79 22.44
C TYR A 399 12.71 -30.46 22.88
N SER A 400 13.12 -30.96 24.05
CA SER A 400 14.46 -30.77 24.60
C SER A 400 15.37 -31.94 24.22
N VAL A 401 16.62 -31.65 23.88
CA VAL A 401 17.67 -32.64 23.54
C VAL A 401 18.95 -32.29 24.30
N LYS A 402 19.71 -33.31 24.70
CA LYS A 402 21.00 -33.08 25.36
C LYS A 402 21.98 -32.43 24.39
N ARG A 403 22.66 -31.39 24.84
CA ARG A 403 23.69 -30.69 24.06
C ARG A 403 24.78 -31.65 23.58
N THR A 404 25.18 -32.62 24.40
CA THR A 404 26.18 -33.63 24.02
C THR A 404 25.72 -34.48 22.83
N GLU A 405 24.46 -34.88 22.82
CA GLU A 405 23.87 -35.66 21.72
C GLU A 405 23.90 -34.86 20.41
N ILE A 406 23.53 -33.58 20.45
CA ILE A 406 23.59 -32.69 19.26
C ILE A 406 25.03 -32.57 18.73
N LEU A 407 25.99 -32.32 19.62
CA LEU A 407 27.39 -32.09 19.24
C LEU A 407 28.05 -33.34 18.66
N GLU A 408 27.74 -34.52 19.18
CA GLU A 408 28.21 -35.80 18.64
C GLU A 408 27.80 -35.99 17.18
N GLN A 409 26.60 -35.54 16.79
CA GLN A 409 26.12 -35.69 15.41
C GLN A 409 26.82 -34.78 14.40
N CYS A 410 27.42 -33.67 14.85
CA CYS A 410 27.91 -32.62 13.94
C CYS A 410 29.40 -32.32 14.06
N VAL A 411 30.15 -33.05 14.91
CA VAL A 411 31.59 -32.84 15.18
C VAL A 411 32.47 -32.90 13.94
N SER A 412 32.09 -33.67 12.92
CA SER A 412 32.84 -33.83 11.68
C SER A 412 32.57 -32.74 10.63
N SER A 413 31.64 -31.81 10.90
CA SER A 413 31.27 -30.76 9.95
C SER A 413 32.34 -29.65 9.89
N PRO A 414 32.64 -29.10 8.70
CA PRO A 414 33.55 -27.96 8.57
C PRO A 414 33.03 -26.70 9.31
N HIS A 415 31.72 -26.59 9.53
CA HIS A 415 31.09 -25.46 10.22
C HIS A 415 30.89 -25.68 11.73
N TYR A 416 31.44 -26.76 12.30
CA TYR A 416 31.23 -27.13 13.70
C TYR A 416 31.59 -26.02 14.70
N LYS A 417 32.71 -25.32 14.49
CA LYS A 417 33.13 -24.22 15.38
C LYS A 417 32.13 -23.06 15.38
N GLN A 418 31.73 -22.59 14.20
CA GLN A 418 30.73 -21.53 14.06
C GLN A 418 29.38 -21.95 14.67
N PHE A 419 28.98 -23.20 14.49
CA PHE A 419 27.77 -23.74 15.11
C PHE A 419 27.85 -23.74 16.65
N LEU A 420 28.99 -24.18 17.21
CA LEU A 420 29.23 -24.23 18.65
C LEU A 420 29.11 -22.85 19.30
N ASP A 421 29.59 -21.80 18.62
CA ASP A 421 29.55 -20.43 19.10
C ASP A 421 28.12 -19.83 19.09
N LEU A 422 27.23 -20.36 18.25
CA LEU A 422 25.84 -19.87 18.08
C LEU A 422 24.84 -20.49 19.06
N ILE A 423 24.99 -21.77 19.39
CA ILE A 423 24.03 -22.50 20.23
C ILE A 423 24.18 -22.17 21.72
N GLY A 424 23.15 -22.49 22.52
CA GLY A 424 23.21 -22.32 23.97
C GLY A 424 24.29 -23.17 24.66
N ASP A 425 24.76 -22.69 25.82
CA ASP A 425 25.76 -23.37 26.66
C ASP A 425 25.14 -24.30 27.72
N THR A 426 23.80 -24.42 27.77
CA THR A 426 23.07 -25.25 28.72
C THR A 426 23.18 -26.74 28.39
N LYS A 427 23.02 -27.61 29.40
CA LYS A 427 23.09 -29.08 29.23
C LYS A 427 22.00 -29.60 28.30
N ASP A 428 20.81 -29.06 28.44
CA ASP A 428 19.66 -29.37 27.61
C ASP A 428 19.35 -28.15 26.74
N LEU A 429 19.06 -28.40 25.47
CA LEU A 429 18.73 -27.39 24.48
C LEU A 429 17.39 -27.71 23.86
N GLU A 430 16.54 -26.69 23.72
CA GLU A 430 15.31 -26.84 22.98
C GLU A 430 15.61 -26.93 21.47
N VAL A 431 14.88 -27.79 20.78
CA VAL A 431 14.97 -27.94 19.32
C VAL A 431 13.59 -27.81 18.69
N TYR A 432 13.56 -27.30 17.46
CA TYR A 432 12.42 -27.32 16.56
C TYR A 432 12.78 -28.18 15.34
N VAL A 433 12.03 -29.25 15.13
CA VAL A 433 12.21 -30.18 14.02
C VAL A 433 11.10 -29.97 13.00
N TYR A 434 11.49 -29.78 11.74
CA TYR A 434 10.57 -29.61 10.62
C TYR A 434 11.08 -30.26 9.34
N LYS A 435 10.16 -30.46 8.40
CA LYS A 435 10.46 -31.00 7.07
C LYS A 435 10.19 -29.95 6.01
N ALA A 436 11.09 -29.80 5.03
CA ALA A 436 10.93 -28.81 3.98
C ALA A 436 11.64 -29.25 2.68
N PRO A 437 11.21 -28.74 1.51
CA PRO A 437 11.92 -28.96 0.25
C PRO A 437 13.31 -28.33 0.29
N VAL A 438 14.23 -28.83 -0.54
CA VAL A 438 15.62 -28.30 -0.64
C VAL A 438 15.63 -26.79 -0.92
N SER A 439 14.70 -26.31 -1.75
CA SER A 439 14.53 -24.89 -2.09
C SER A 439 14.21 -23.98 -0.90
N TYR A 440 13.78 -24.52 0.24
CA TYR A 440 13.62 -23.76 1.49
C TYR A 440 14.96 -23.34 2.09
N PHE A 441 16.03 -24.07 1.80
CA PHE A 441 17.37 -23.80 2.30
C PHE A 441 18.24 -23.02 1.31
N THR A 442 17.71 -22.75 0.10
CA THR A 442 18.31 -21.87 -0.90
C THR A 442 17.84 -20.45 -0.69
N TYR A 443 18.75 -19.55 -0.32
CA TYR A 443 18.45 -18.11 -0.20
C TYR A 443 18.01 -17.55 -1.54
N LEU A 444 17.10 -16.59 -1.53
CA LEU A 444 16.52 -16.09 -2.78
C LEU A 444 17.57 -15.48 -3.72
N HIS A 445 18.67 -14.90 -3.20
CA HIS A 445 19.76 -14.33 -4.00
C HIS A 445 20.83 -15.33 -4.45
N ASP A 446 20.58 -16.64 -4.35
CA ASP A 446 21.54 -17.67 -4.77
C ASP A 446 21.79 -17.60 -6.29
N GLU A 447 23.06 -17.50 -6.67
CA GLU A 447 23.52 -17.30 -8.05
C GLU A 447 23.38 -18.53 -8.95
N HIS A 448 23.11 -19.71 -8.40
CA HIS A 448 22.90 -20.94 -9.17
C HIS A 448 21.46 -21.10 -9.65
N GLN A 449 20.55 -20.22 -9.23
CA GLN A 449 19.19 -20.20 -9.77
C GLN A 449 19.20 -19.71 -11.23
N SER A 450 18.39 -20.34 -12.08
CA SER A 450 18.10 -19.76 -13.38
C SER A 450 17.29 -18.47 -13.20
N PHE A 451 17.46 -17.50 -14.11
CA PHE A 451 16.71 -16.24 -14.03
C PHE A 451 15.18 -16.45 -14.03
N ARG A 452 14.70 -17.48 -14.73
CA ARG A 452 13.28 -17.87 -14.75
C ARG A 452 12.80 -18.34 -13.37
N ASP A 453 13.56 -19.21 -12.72
CA ASP A 453 13.20 -19.77 -11.41
C ASP A 453 13.33 -18.70 -10.31
N PHE A 454 14.34 -17.85 -10.41
CA PHE A 454 14.52 -16.69 -9.56
C PHE A 454 13.31 -15.75 -9.66
N THR A 455 12.90 -15.39 -10.88
CA THR A 455 11.71 -14.55 -11.14
C THR A 455 10.43 -15.14 -10.53
N ALA A 456 10.19 -16.44 -10.72
CA ALA A 456 9.03 -17.12 -10.15
C ALA A 456 9.07 -17.14 -8.61
N SER A 457 10.25 -17.30 -8.02
CA SER A 457 10.46 -17.31 -6.58
C SER A 457 10.28 -15.92 -5.96
N VAL A 458 10.76 -14.86 -6.62
CA VAL A 458 10.51 -13.47 -6.20
C VAL A 458 9.01 -13.19 -6.19
N LYS A 459 8.30 -13.51 -7.29
CA LYS A 459 6.83 -13.30 -7.40
C LYS A 459 6.07 -14.03 -6.28
N ARG A 460 6.47 -15.26 -5.95
CA ARG A 460 5.92 -16.04 -4.84
C ARG A 460 6.11 -15.36 -3.48
N ASN A 461 7.33 -14.91 -3.18
CA ASN A 461 7.65 -14.25 -1.91
C ASN A 461 6.89 -12.93 -1.78
N VAL A 462 6.90 -12.09 -2.82
CA VAL A 462 6.17 -10.81 -2.85
C VAL A 462 4.68 -11.04 -2.61
N HIS A 463 4.07 -11.99 -3.33
CA HIS A 463 2.66 -12.32 -3.17
C HIS A 463 2.32 -12.66 -1.71
N ASP A 464 3.06 -13.59 -1.11
CA ASP A 464 2.74 -14.07 0.23
C ASP A 464 3.00 -13.01 1.32
N LEU A 465 4.04 -12.17 1.17
CA LEU A 465 4.29 -11.06 2.11
C LEU A 465 3.10 -10.11 2.18
N PHE A 466 2.54 -9.71 1.03
CA PHE A 466 1.40 -8.78 0.99
C PHE A 466 0.06 -9.44 1.31
N VAL A 467 -0.12 -10.74 1.00
CA VAL A 467 -1.27 -11.51 1.47
C VAL A 467 -1.28 -11.63 2.98
N LEU A 468 -0.13 -11.94 3.60
CA LEU A 468 0.00 -12.07 5.05
C LEU A 468 -0.08 -10.73 5.77
N LEU A 469 0.45 -9.65 5.18
CA LEU A 469 0.23 -8.29 5.69
C LEU A 469 -1.28 -7.94 5.74
N ARG A 470 -2.05 -8.35 4.72
CA ARG A 470 -3.52 -8.19 4.70
C ARG A 470 -4.27 -9.13 5.64
N GLU A 471 -3.70 -10.28 5.99
CA GLU A 471 -4.16 -11.14 7.09
C GLU A 471 -3.80 -10.54 8.46
N GLY A 472 -2.85 -9.60 8.51
CA GLY A 472 -2.42 -8.87 9.70
C GLY A 472 -1.22 -9.50 10.42
N ILE A 473 -0.40 -10.26 9.69
CA ILE A 473 0.87 -10.82 10.14
C ILE A 473 2.01 -10.02 9.48
N VAL A 474 2.91 -9.48 10.28
CA VAL A 474 4.04 -8.65 9.85
C VAL A 474 5.35 -9.37 10.17
N PHE A 475 6.17 -9.63 9.17
CA PHE A 475 7.56 -10.04 9.33
C PHE A 475 8.45 -8.80 9.45
N SER A 476 8.92 -8.46 10.65
CA SER A 476 9.72 -7.24 10.89
C SER A 476 11.24 -7.47 10.78
N GLN A 477 11.65 -8.74 10.63
CA GLN A 477 13.04 -9.21 10.56
C GLN A 477 13.23 -10.11 9.33
N LEU A 478 12.88 -9.60 8.15
CA LEU A 478 13.17 -10.32 6.90
C LEU A 478 14.67 -10.31 6.57
N ALA A 479 15.34 -9.22 6.91
CA ALA A 479 16.75 -8.95 6.69
C ALA A 479 17.25 -7.96 7.76
N ASP A 480 18.54 -7.98 8.02
CA ASP A 480 19.22 -7.12 8.99
C ASP A 480 19.74 -5.86 8.29
N ILE A 481 18.81 -4.96 7.93
CA ILE A 481 19.13 -3.73 7.21
C ILE A 481 19.41 -2.59 8.21
N PHE A 482 20.65 -2.11 8.20
CA PHE A 482 21.10 -1.03 9.07
C PHE A 482 21.58 0.18 8.28
N HIS A 483 21.34 1.37 8.83
CA HIS A 483 21.94 2.62 8.37
C HIS A 483 23.39 2.75 8.85
N THR A 484 23.64 2.36 10.11
CA THR A 484 24.97 2.31 10.72
C THR A 484 24.92 1.47 12.00
N HIS A 485 26.05 0.86 12.35
CA HIS A 485 26.28 0.24 13.67
C HIS A 485 27.03 1.16 14.64
N SER A 486 27.45 2.35 14.19
CA SER A 486 28.05 3.36 15.07
C SER A 486 27.00 3.91 16.04
N ASP A 487 27.31 3.88 17.33
CA ASP A 487 26.47 4.41 18.42
C ASP A 487 25.05 3.82 18.47
N GLU A 488 24.88 2.56 18.03
CA GLU A 488 23.57 1.90 17.88
C GLU A 488 22.68 2.05 19.13
N GLU A 489 23.25 1.92 20.33
CA GLU A 489 22.48 2.04 21.57
C GLU A 489 22.07 3.48 21.93
N GLU A 490 22.82 4.49 21.51
CA GLU A 490 22.52 5.89 21.78
C GLU A 490 21.54 6.48 20.77
N ARG A 491 21.51 5.91 19.56
CA ARG A 491 20.63 6.37 18.49
C ARG A 491 19.16 6.08 18.77
N ILE A 492 18.32 7.01 18.32
CA ILE A 492 16.85 6.94 18.43
C ILE A 492 16.27 5.80 17.58
N ASP A 493 16.84 5.56 16.41
CA ASP A 493 16.43 4.53 15.44
C ASP A 493 17.08 3.17 15.70
N LYS A 494 17.99 3.09 16.69
CA LYS A 494 18.79 1.89 16.98
C LYS A 494 19.56 1.37 15.76
N GLY A 495 19.97 2.27 14.86
CA GLY A 495 20.65 1.93 13.60
C GLY A 495 19.77 1.23 12.57
N ARG A 496 18.55 0.79 12.91
CA ARG A 496 17.64 0.07 12.01
C ARG A 496 17.21 0.97 10.87
N TYR A 497 17.32 0.46 9.64
CA TYR A 497 16.97 1.25 8.47
C TYR A 497 15.47 1.56 8.42
N GLN A 498 15.15 2.79 8.02
CA GLN A 498 13.78 3.27 7.86
C GLN A 498 13.52 3.59 6.38
N ALA A 499 12.75 2.75 5.71
CA ALA A 499 12.50 2.85 4.27
C ALA A 499 11.71 4.11 3.86
N LEU A 500 11.11 4.83 4.81
CA LEU A 500 10.45 6.12 4.60
C LEU A 500 10.91 7.16 5.63
N VAL A 501 12.22 7.24 5.90
CA VAL A 501 12.81 8.07 6.98
C VAL A 501 12.33 9.52 7.02
N GLN A 502 12.08 10.15 5.87
CA GLN A 502 11.59 11.54 5.80
C GLN A 502 10.20 11.73 6.42
N LEU A 503 9.40 10.67 6.48
CA LEU A 503 8.11 10.69 7.15
C LEU A 503 8.24 10.43 8.65
N LEU A 504 9.29 9.74 9.09
CA LEU A 504 9.45 9.15 10.42
C LEU A 504 10.47 9.88 11.32
N SER A 505 11.13 10.91 10.80
CA SER A 505 12.06 11.77 11.55
C SER A 505 11.98 13.24 11.11
N VAL A 506 12.34 14.15 12.02
CA VAL A 506 12.36 15.59 11.74
C VAL A 506 13.57 15.97 10.87
N PHE A 507 13.33 16.76 9.82
CA PHE A 507 14.36 17.32 8.92
C PHE A 507 15.28 16.31 8.24
N GLN A 508 14.79 15.09 7.98
CA GLN A 508 15.43 14.14 7.08
C GLN A 508 14.87 14.33 5.66
N SER A 509 15.75 14.54 4.67
CA SER A 509 15.34 14.87 3.29
C SER A 509 15.41 13.70 2.31
N GLN A 510 16.26 12.71 2.57
CA GLN A 510 16.55 11.60 1.66
C GLN A 510 16.70 10.29 2.46
N LEU A 511 16.61 9.15 1.78
CA LEU A 511 17.03 7.87 2.33
C LEU A 511 18.53 7.91 2.63
N GLY A 512 18.93 7.42 3.81
CA GLY A 512 20.34 7.40 4.22
C GLY A 512 21.12 6.23 3.60
N ARG A 513 22.45 6.24 3.81
CA ARG A 513 23.36 5.14 3.45
C ARG A 513 22.85 3.78 3.96
N LEU A 514 22.99 2.75 3.13
CA LEU A 514 22.85 1.35 3.56
C LEU A 514 24.22 0.76 3.88
N ASP A 515 24.43 0.37 5.15
CA ASP A 515 25.66 -0.27 5.61
C ASP A 515 25.72 -1.71 5.11
N LYS A 516 26.82 -2.10 4.48
CA LYS A 516 27.15 -3.49 4.11
C LYS A 516 25.99 -4.20 3.42
N TRP A 517 25.44 -3.57 2.39
CA TRP A 517 24.12 -3.89 1.84
C TRP A 517 23.93 -5.35 1.39
N GLN A 518 25.00 -6.01 0.91
CA GLN A 518 24.96 -7.43 0.54
C GLN A 518 24.88 -8.35 1.76
N LYS A 519 25.59 -7.99 2.85
CA LYS A 519 25.55 -8.74 4.12
C LYS A 519 24.20 -8.63 4.79
N ALA A 520 23.54 -7.47 4.69
CA ALA A 520 22.21 -7.25 5.24
C ALA A 520 21.18 -8.31 4.76
N VAL A 521 21.33 -8.81 3.53
CA VAL A 521 20.46 -9.85 2.94
C VAL A 521 21.14 -11.20 2.79
N GLU A 522 22.35 -11.41 3.30
CA GLU A 522 23.09 -12.68 3.18
C GLU A 522 22.25 -13.85 3.70
N PHE A 523 21.64 -13.69 4.86
CA PHE A 523 20.78 -14.68 5.51
C PHE A 523 19.28 -14.32 5.47
N VAL A 524 18.84 -13.66 4.39
CA VAL A 524 17.45 -13.21 4.23
C VAL A 524 16.41 -14.34 4.41
N ASN A 525 15.27 -14.01 5.02
CA ASN A 525 14.15 -14.91 5.26
C ASN A 525 13.23 -15.10 4.04
N LEU A 526 13.75 -14.77 2.86
CA LEU A 526 13.13 -15.04 1.55
C LEU A 526 13.94 -16.12 0.84
N ARG A 527 13.28 -17.20 0.43
CA ARG A 527 13.92 -18.40 -0.12
C ARG A 527 13.37 -18.71 -1.51
N ALA A 528 14.06 -19.58 -2.25
CA ALA A 528 13.57 -20.09 -3.52
C ALA A 528 12.21 -20.79 -3.37
N SER A 529 11.88 -21.34 -2.20
CA SER A 529 10.57 -21.95 -1.91
C SER A 529 9.47 -20.96 -1.51
N GLY A 530 9.82 -19.74 -1.06
CA GLY A 530 8.90 -18.80 -0.42
C GLY A 530 9.44 -18.25 0.91
N ILE A 531 8.54 -17.77 1.78
CA ILE A 531 8.89 -17.16 3.07
C ILE A 531 9.40 -18.23 4.04
N ALA A 532 10.41 -17.88 4.85
CA ALA A 532 11.01 -18.71 5.89
C ALA A 532 11.10 -18.00 7.24
N ASP A 533 11.53 -18.73 8.27
CA ASP A 533 11.71 -18.26 9.65
C ASP A 533 10.47 -17.54 10.22
N LEU A 534 9.35 -18.25 10.20
CA LEU A 534 8.02 -17.68 10.39
C LEU A 534 7.74 -17.22 11.84
N GLY A 535 8.62 -17.60 12.79
CA GLY A 535 8.50 -17.27 14.21
C GLY A 535 8.74 -15.78 14.51
N ASP A 536 9.55 -15.10 13.70
CA ASP A 536 9.87 -13.67 13.85
C ASP A 536 8.80 -12.80 13.21
N SER A 537 7.55 -13.00 13.65
CA SER A 537 6.36 -12.30 13.18
C SER A 537 5.70 -11.50 14.31
N LEU A 538 5.07 -10.40 13.93
CA LEU A 538 4.33 -9.50 14.82
C LEU A 538 2.89 -9.34 14.30
N PRO A 539 1.90 -9.18 15.20
CA PRO A 539 0.58 -8.74 14.77
C PRO A 539 0.67 -7.32 14.23
N ILE A 540 -0.05 -7.02 13.15
CA ILE A 540 -0.12 -5.67 12.60
C ILE A 540 -0.60 -4.62 13.62
N THR A 541 -1.41 -5.03 14.61
CA THR A 541 -1.87 -4.16 15.70
C THR A 541 -0.72 -3.65 16.59
N SER A 542 0.42 -4.36 16.64
CA SER A 542 1.63 -3.86 17.32
C SER A 542 2.23 -2.63 16.65
N LEU A 543 1.98 -2.40 15.36
CA LEU A 543 2.41 -1.18 14.65
C LEU A 543 1.46 0.00 14.91
N LEU A 544 0.25 -0.25 15.40
CA LEU A 544 -0.80 0.75 15.61
C LEU A 544 -0.91 1.20 17.08
N THR A 545 -0.08 0.62 17.94
CA THR A 545 -0.07 0.86 19.40
C THR A 545 1.36 1.13 19.86
N GLY A 546 1.53 1.73 21.04
CA GLY A 546 2.84 1.92 21.67
C GLY A 546 3.43 0.61 22.21
N SER A 547 3.59 -0.39 21.35
CA SER A 547 4.21 -1.68 21.62
C SER A 547 5.71 -1.57 21.91
N GLU A 548 6.32 -2.65 22.42
CA GLU A 548 7.77 -2.70 22.64
C GLU A 548 8.56 -2.40 21.35
N PHE A 549 8.14 -3.00 20.24
CA PHE A 549 8.77 -2.79 18.92
C PHE A 549 8.72 -1.32 18.49
N THR A 550 7.54 -0.69 18.55
CA THR A 550 7.38 0.71 18.11
C THR A 550 8.12 1.69 19.00
N ARG A 551 8.11 1.46 20.33
CA ARG A 551 8.87 2.28 21.28
C ARG A 551 10.37 2.16 21.08
N LYS A 552 10.87 0.96 20.73
CA LYS A 552 12.30 0.72 20.53
C LYS A 552 12.82 1.39 19.25
N TYR A 553 12.12 1.24 18.12
CA TYR A 553 12.65 1.62 16.81
C TYR A 553 12.11 2.94 16.25
N PHE A 554 11.00 3.47 16.79
CA PHE A 554 10.31 4.64 16.25
C PHE A 554 9.96 5.66 17.35
N SER A 555 10.81 5.78 18.37
CA SER A 555 10.55 6.59 19.56
C SER A 555 10.32 8.08 19.26
N GLU A 556 11.02 8.68 18.29
CA GLU A 556 10.81 10.07 17.87
C GLU A 556 9.39 10.29 17.32
N LEU A 557 8.91 9.39 16.47
CA LEU A 557 7.54 9.45 15.91
C LEU A 557 6.47 9.34 17.01
N LEU A 558 6.68 8.47 18.00
CA LEU A 558 5.76 8.28 19.12
C LEU A 558 5.85 9.43 20.15
N THR A 559 6.94 10.20 20.17
CA THR A 559 7.17 11.28 21.16
C THR A 559 6.74 12.63 20.63
N GLY A 560 7.08 12.96 19.38
CA GLY A 560 6.86 14.27 18.76
C GLY A 560 8.16 14.92 18.30
N GLY A 561 8.03 15.97 17.47
CA GLY A 561 9.16 16.56 16.77
C GLY A 561 9.79 17.71 17.55
N TYR A 562 11.11 17.66 17.77
CA TYR A 562 11.88 18.77 18.32
C TYR A 562 12.95 19.24 17.33
N HIS A 563 13.01 20.55 17.14
CA HIS A 563 14.13 21.22 16.52
C HIS A 563 14.21 22.65 17.07
N GLN A 564 15.38 23.28 17.04
CA GLN A 564 15.57 24.62 17.58
C GLN A 564 14.63 25.65 16.93
N THR A 565 14.32 25.50 15.63
CA THR A 565 13.38 26.38 14.92
C THR A 565 11.92 26.19 15.35
N PHE A 566 11.57 25.07 15.97
CA PHE A 566 10.22 24.83 16.51
C PHE A 566 10.03 25.46 17.88
N PHE A 567 11.12 25.75 18.60
CA PHE A 567 11.07 26.32 19.94
C PHE A 567 10.59 27.77 19.95
N ASP A 568 9.59 28.03 20.78
CA ASP A 568 9.02 29.33 21.04
C ASP A 568 9.38 29.76 22.46
N SER A 569 10.27 30.76 22.56
CA SER A 569 10.72 31.30 23.85
C SER A 569 9.59 31.93 24.65
N SER A 570 8.53 32.43 23.99
CA SER A 570 7.40 33.08 24.67
C SER A 570 6.49 32.08 25.39
N SER A 571 6.27 30.90 24.80
CA SER A 571 5.46 29.83 25.40
C SER A 571 6.28 28.75 26.12
N GLY A 572 7.60 28.71 25.89
CA GLY A 572 8.48 27.66 26.41
C GLY A 572 8.24 26.29 25.79
N THR A 573 7.60 26.22 24.62
CA THR A 573 7.21 24.96 23.96
C THR A 573 7.78 24.87 22.54
N ALA A 574 7.89 23.66 22.00
CA ALA A 574 8.25 23.44 20.60
C ALA A 574 7.03 22.96 19.81
N SER A 575 6.59 23.72 18.80
CA SER A 575 5.38 23.41 18.03
C SER A 575 5.74 22.93 16.61
N SER A 576 5.17 21.81 16.17
CA SER A 576 5.39 21.28 14.82
C SER A 576 4.19 20.51 14.27
N LEU A 577 4.06 20.47 12.93
CA LEU A 577 3.15 19.56 12.24
C LEU A 577 3.53 18.09 12.45
N TYR A 578 4.82 17.82 12.65
CA TYR A 578 5.33 16.48 12.93
C TYR A 578 4.75 15.91 14.24
N THR A 579 4.57 16.73 15.28
CA THR A 579 3.97 16.27 16.54
C THR A 579 2.53 15.75 16.36
N SER A 580 1.79 16.25 15.37
CA SER A 580 0.44 15.72 15.01
C SER A 580 0.47 14.26 14.62
N LYS A 581 1.60 13.75 14.12
CA LYS A 581 1.76 12.35 13.69
C LYS A 581 1.54 11.35 14.82
N ARG A 582 1.67 11.76 16.09
CA ARG A 582 1.32 10.93 17.26
C ARG A 582 -0.11 10.36 17.19
N LYS A 583 -1.07 11.12 16.66
CA LYS A 583 -2.46 10.66 16.55
C LYS A 583 -2.64 9.58 15.49
N LEU A 584 -1.74 9.48 14.52
CA LEU A 584 -1.86 8.62 13.35
C LEU A 584 -0.57 7.83 13.01
N PHE A 585 0.35 7.64 13.95
CA PHE A 585 1.67 7.03 13.68
C PHE A 585 1.56 5.64 13.06
N GLY A 586 0.55 4.86 13.46
CA GLY A 586 0.25 3.56 12.86
C GLY A 586 0.06 3.58 11.34
N ASN A 587 -0.49 4.66 10.77
CA ASN A 587 -0.64 4.80 9.32
C ASN A 587 0.73 4.96 8.65
N TYR A 588 1.65 5.70 9.27
CA TYR A 588 3.02 5.86 8.80
C TYR A 588 3.80 4.54 8.85
N LEU A 589 3.71 3.81 9.96
CA LEU A 589 4.40 2.53 10.13
C LEU A 589 3.85 1.42 9.21
N TYR A 590 2.55 1.47 8.90
CA TYR A 590 1.94 0.60 7.91
C TYR A 590 2.57 0.78 6.52
N LEU A 591 2.72 2.03 6.06
CA LEU A 591 3.38 2.32 4.78
C LEU A 591 4.88 2.04 4.83
N ASN A 592 5.55 2.30 5.95
CA ASN A 592 6.96 1.96 6.11
C ASN A 592 7.18 0.44 5.98
N THR A 593 6.27 -0.38 6.49
CA THR A 593 6.33 -1.84 6.35
C THR A 593 6.24 -2.28 4.88
N ILE A 594 5.33 -1.68 4.10
CA ILE A 594 5.21 -1.94 2.66
C ILE A 594 6.50 -1.58 1.93
N ALA A 595 7.06 -0.39 2.20
CA ALA A 595 8.29 0.07 1.59
C ALA A 595 9.50 -0.79 1.99
N GLU A 596 9.57 -1.21 3.25
CA GLU A 596 10.64 -2.06 3.77
C GLU A 596 10.65 -3.44 3.12
N TYR A 597 9.48 -4.05 2.89
CA TYR A 597 9.39 -5.33 2.16
C TYR A 597 9.96 -5.22 0.76
N LEU A 598 9.62 -4.13 0.06
CA LEU A 598 10.11 -3.87 -1.28
C LEU A 598 11.60 -3.50 -1.29
N LEU A 599 12.11 -2.84 -0.25
CA LEU A 599 13.54 -2.58 -0.09
C LEU A 599 14.32 -3.90 0.09
N VAL A 600 13.83 -4.82 0.92
CA VAL A 600 14.44 -6.16 1.06
C VAL A 600 14.50 -6.86 -0.29
N ILE A 601 13.40 -6.82 -1.07
CA ILE A 601 13.38 -7.39 -2.43
C ILE A 601 14.45 -6.72 -3.31
N GLN A 602 14.54 -5.40 -3.34
CA GLN A 602 15.56 -4.70 -4.15
C GLN A 602 16.99 -5.11 -3.78
N LEU A 603 17.30 -5.30 -2.50
CA LEU A 603 18.64 -5.73 -2.07
C LEU A 603 18.92 -7.19 -2.45
N VAL A 604 17.91 -8.07 -2.40
CA VAL A 604 18.01 -9.44 -2.90
C VAL A 604 18.26 -9.45 -4.42
N LEU A 605 17.52 -8.66 -5.19
CA LEU A 605 17.70 -8.52 -6.63
C LEU A 605 19.10 -8.00 -6.97
N GLY A 606 19.56 -6.96 -6.27
CA GLY A 606 20.90 -6.40 -6.44
C GLY A 606 22.01 -7.39 -6.10
N THR A 607 21.85 -8.15 -5.01
CA THR A 607 22.84 -9.14 -4.58
C THR A 607 22.94 -10.28 -5.59
N TYR A 608 21.81 -10.77 -6.11
CA TYR A 608 21.78 -11.75 -7.19
C TYR A 608 22.45 -11.18 -8.46
N GLY A 609 22.08 -9.94 -8.85
CA GLY A 609 22.62 -9.26 -10.03
C GLY A 609 24.14 -9.13 -10.01
N ASP A 610 24.70 -8.65 -8.90
CA ASP A 610 26.16 -8.52 -8.74
C ASP A 610 26.86 -9.88 -8.78
N LYS A 611 26.38 -10.89 -8.03
CA LYS A 611 26.98 -12.24 -8.02
C LYS A 611 27.04 -12.87 -9.42
N VAL A 612 25.95 -12.77 -10.18
CA VAL A 612 25.86 -13.34 -11.53
C VAL A 612 26.69 -12.52 -12.52
N THR A 613 26.59 -11.19 -12.50
CA THR A 613 27.23 -10.33 -13.52
C THR A 613 28.73 -10.14 -13.30
N ARG A 614 29.25 -10.36 -12.08
CA ARG A 614 30.70 -10.33 -11.79
C ARG A 614 31.50 -11.36 -12.60
N LYS A 615 30.85 -12.43 -13.08
CA LYS A 615 31.46 -13.49 -13.88
C LYS A 615 31.32 -13.27 -15.39
N ILE A 616 30.70 -12.18 -15.80
CA ILE A 616 30.35 -11.88 -17.19
C ILE A 616 31.24 -10.73 -17.68
N ASP A 617 32.03 -10.93 -18.72
CA ASP A 617 32.86 -9.87 -19.28
C ASP A 617 32.08 -8.97 -20.26
N ASP A 618 31.06 -9.50 -20.93
CA ASP A 618 30.27 -8.77 -21.94
C ASP A 618 29.35 -7.72 -21.29
N PRO A 619 29.60 -6.41 -21.53
CA PRO A 619 28.79 -5.33 -20.94
C PRO A 619 27.33 -5.35 -21.38
N SER A 620 27.04 -5.83 -22.60
CA SER A 620 25.67 -5.89 -23.13
C SER A 620 24.84 -6.94 -22.41
N ILE A 621 25.45 -8.08 -22.07
CA ILE A 621 24.80 -9.14 -21.28
C ILE A 621 24.61 -8.69 -19.83
N LYS A 622 25.60 -8.00 -19.22
CA LYS A 622 25.43 -7.39 -17.89
C LYS A 622 24.24 -6.44 -17.89
N GLN A 623 24.20 -5.50 -18.85
CA GLN A 623 23.11 -4.52 -18.95
C GLN A 623 21.75 -5.19 -19.13
N HIS A 624 21.64 -6.22 -19.97
CA HIS A 624 20.40 -6.96 -20.15
C HIS A 624 19.93 -7.63 -18.85
N MET A 625 20.84 -8.22 -18.07
CA MET A 625 20.49 -8.80 -16.76
C MET A 625 19.94 -7.75 -15.80
N TRP A 626 20.60 -6.60 -15.69
CA TRP A 626 20.14 -5.50 -14.83
C TRP A 626 18.81 -4.88 -15.29
N GLN A 627 18.56 -4.84 -16.61
CA GLN A 627 17.26 -4.47 -17.17
C GLN A 627 16.15 -5.42 -16.69
N GLN A 628 16.36 -6.74 -16.79
CA GLN A 628 15.37 -7.72 -16.37
C GLN A 628 15.12 -7.67 -14.85
N LEU A 629 16.15 -7.40 -14.04
CA LEU A 629 16.03 -7.22 -12.60
C LEU A 629 15.21 -5.97 -12.24
N ALA A 630 15.41 -4.86 -12.96
CA ALA A 630 14.61 -3.66 -12.77
C ALA A 630 13.13 -3.88 -13.15
N GLU A 631 12.87 -4.58 -14.26
CA GLU A 631 11.51 -4.97 -14.65
C GLU A 631 10.83 -5.80 -13.56
N LEU A 632 11.57 -6.76 -12.98
CA LEU A 632 11.09 -7.57 -11.86
C LEU A 632 10.81 -6.75 -10.59
N MET A 633 11.60 -5.71 -10.31
CA MET A 633 11.34 -4.78 -9.20
C MET A 633 10.05 -3.99 -9.42
N PHE A 634 9.85 -3.44 -10.62
CA PHE A 634 8.63 -2.71 -10.98
C PHE A 634 7.39 -3.61 -10.95
N ASP A 635 7.49 -4.83 -11.48
CA ASP A 635 6.46 -5.88 -11.37
C ASP A 635 6.13 -6.16 -9.90
N SER A 636 7.13 -6.26 -9.02
CA SER A 636 6.93 -6.54 -7.60
C SER A 636 6.19 -5.40 -6.88
N CYS A 637 6.51 -4.14 -7.20
CA CYS A 637 5.76 -2.98 -6.72
C CYS A 637 4.32 -2.96 -7.24
N ALA A 638 4.10 -3.30 -8.53
CA ALA A 638 2.78 -3.37 -9.12
C ALA A 638 1.91 -4.47 -8.49
N GLU A 639 2.52 -5.62 -8.16
CA GLU A 639 1.86 -6.70 -7.45
C GLU A 639 1.46 -6.27 -6.03
N ALA A 640 2.33 -5.55 -5.31
CA ALA A 640 2.00 -4.97 -4.02
C ALA A 640 0.78 -4.05 -4.12
N VAL A 641 0.78 -3.07 -5.04
CA VAL A 641 -0.37 -2.18 -5.26
C VAL A 641 -1.64 -2.97 -5.57
N THR A 642 -1.53 -4.01 -6.40
CA THR A 642 -2.65 -4.87 -6.80
C THR A 642 -3.25 -5.59 -5.59
N LEU A 643 -2.41 -6.24 -4.81
CA LEU A 643 -2.84 -6.99 -3.63
C LEU A 643 -3.43 -6.08 -2.58
N MET A 644 -2.90 -4.86 -2.40
CA MET A 644 -3.36 -3.94 -1.36
C MET A 644 -4.64 -3.18 -1.74
N THR A 645 -4.85 -2.86 -3.02
CA THR A 645 -5.93 -1.95 -3.47
C THR A 645 -6.95 -2.55 -4.42
N GLY A 646 -6.65 -3.71 -5.03
CA GLY A 646 -7.44 -4.30 -6.10
C GLY A 646 -7.32 -3.61 -7.46
N ILE A 647 -6.43 -2.63 -7.63
CA ILE A 647 -6.06 -2.12 -8.96
C ILE A 647 -5.45 -3.27 -9.76
N PRO A 648 -5.88 -3.54 -11.00
CA PRO A 648 -5.27 -4.58 -11.83
C PRO A 648 -3.77 -4.33 -12.07
N HIS A 649 -2.97 -5.38 -11.99
CA HIS A 649 -1.51 -5.36 -12.09
C HIS A 649 -0.98 -4.51 -13.26
N SER A 650 -1.45 -4.74 -14.49
CA SER A 650 -0.99 -3.99 -15.67
C SER A 650 -1.23 -2.47 -15.57
N ARG A 651 -2.29 -2.07 -14.86
CA ARG A 651 -2.60 -0.66 -14.62
C ARG A 651 -1.77 -0.11 -13.48
N ALA A 652 -1.58 -0.85 -12.39
CA ALA A 652 -0.67 -0.45 -11.32
C ALA A 652 0.74 -0.19 -11.87
N LEU A 653 1.26 -1.10 -12.70
CA LEU A 653 2.56 -0.94 -13.36
C LEU A 653 2.61 0.33 -14.23
N SER A 654 1.59 0.58 -15.06
CA SER A 654 1.52 1.79 -15.87
C SER A 654 1.49 3.08 -15.05
N LEU A 655 0.82 3.07 -13.89
CA LEU A 655 0.78 4.22 -12.97
C LEU A 655 2.16 4.44 -12.32
N LEU A 656 2.85 3.37 -11.92
CA LEU A 656 4.21 3.46 -11.36
C LEU A 656 5.21 4.03 -12.37
N HIS A 657 5.17 3.61 -13.63
CA HIS A 657 6.03 4.16 -14.70
C HIS A 657 5.81 5.66 -14.98
N GLN A 658 4.65 6.21 -14.62
CA GLN A 658 4.45 7.66 -14.71
C GLN A 658 5.41 8.39 -13.76
N ARG A 659 5.64 7.83 -12.57
CA ARG A 659 6.36 8.48 -11.48
C ARG A 659 7.83 8.09 -11.39
N ALA A 660 8.15 6.82 -11.60
CA ALA A 660 9.50 6.29 -11.57
C ALA A 660 9.94 5.82 -12.97
N LYS A 661 11.18 6.11 -13.35
CA LYS A 661 11.78 5.79 -14.66
C LYS A 661 12.64 4.55 -14.56
N ILE A 662 12.17 3.48 -15.20
CA ILE A 662 12.86 2.19 -15.17
C ILE A 662 14.29 2.29 -15.71
N ASP A 663 14.51 3.05 -16.78
CA ASP A 663 15.85 3.23 -17.37
C ASP A 663 16.84 3.86 -16.39
N ASN A 664 16.42 4.89 -15.64
CA ASN A 664 17.23 5.51 -14.59
C ASN A 664 17.52 4.50 -13.46
N HIS A 665 16.52 3.69 -13.08
CA HIS A 665 16.66 2.66 -12.04
C HIS A 665 17.67 1.59 -12.45
N VAL A 666 17.64 1.14 -13.70
CA VAL A 666 18.60 0.17 -14.26
C VAL A 666 20.01 0.72 -14.18
N GLN A 667 20.23 1.93 -14.68
CA GLN A 667 21.53 2.57 -14.68
C GLN A 667 22.08 2.75 -13.25
N GLN A 668 21.26 3.27 -12.33
CA GLN A 668 21.67 3.50 -10.95
C GLN A 668 21.98 2.19 -10.21
N THR A 669 21.13 1.17 -10.34
CA THR A 669 21.35 -0.12 -9.66
C THR A 669 22.57 -0.85 -10.23
N GLN A 670 22.69 -0.95 -11.56
CA GLN A 670 23.87 -1.56 -12.19
C GLN A 670 25.16 -0.87 -11.75
N PHE A 671 25.18 0.46 -11.68
CA PHE A 671 26.38 1.20 -11.33
C PHE A 671 26.75 1.07 -9.85
N TRP A 672 25.83 1.33 -8.93
CA TRP A 672 26.16 1.41 -7.49
C TRP A 672 26.19 0.06 -6.78
N MET A 673 25.55 -0.97 -7.32
CA MET A 673 25.53 -2.31 -6.74
C MET A 673 26.58 -3.25 -7.36
N THR A 674 27.47 -2.74 -8.21
CA THR A 674 28.64 -3.47 -8.70
C THR A 674 29.93 -2.77 -8.24
N PRO A 675 31.07 -3.47 -8.17
CA PRO A 675 32.35 -2.83 -7.81
C PRO A 675 33.01 -2.09 -8.98
N ASP A 676 32.46 -2.19 -10.21
CA ASP A 676 33.07 -1.69 -11.45
C ASP A 676 33.39 -0.18 -11.40
N TYR A 677 32.66 0.61 -10.60
CA TYR A 677 32.93 2.04 -10.44
C TYR A 677 34.18 2.36 -9.62
N ALA A 678 34.71 1.40 -8.86
CA ALA A 678 35.87 1.60 -7.98
C ALA A 678 37.17 1.90 -8.75
N ASP A 679 37.22 1.51 -10.03
CA ASP A 679 38.38 1.69 -10.89
C ASP A 679 38.32 2.95 -11.77
N LEU A 680 37.25 3.75 -11.63
CA LEU A 680 37.06 4.98 -12.40
C LEU A 680 37.85 6.14 -11.78
N ASP A 681 38.52 6.92 -12.64
CA ASP A 681 39.06 8.21 -12.23
C ASP A 681 37.95 9.25 -11.98
N GLU A 682 38.31 10.38 -11.36
CA GLU A 682 37.37 11.44 -11.00
C GLU A 682 36.60 12.00 -12.23
N THR A 683 37.25 12.07 -13.39
CA THR A 683 36.63 12.62 -14.62
C THR A 683 35.60 11.64 -15.19
N ALA A 684 35.96 10.36 -15.26
CA ALA A 684 35.07 9.29 -15.70
C ALA A 684 33.88 9.13 -14.73
N MET A 685 34.14 9.15 -13.42
CA MET A 685 33.10 9.13 -12.38
C MET A 685 32.11 10.28 -12.59
N ARG A 686 32.60 11.51 -12.77
CA ARG A 686 31.76 12.68 -12.99
C ARG A 686 30.95 12.58 -14.29
N MET A 687 31.51 12.04 -15.36
CA MET A 687 30.78 11.81 -16.61
C MET A 687 29.67 10.79 -16.41
N GLN A 688 29.93 9.70 -15.69
CA GLN A 688 28.92 8.69 -15.37
C GLN A 688 27.78 9.27 -14.53
N GLN A 689 28.06 10.14 -13.55
CA GLN A 689 27.00 10.82 -12.78
C GLN A 689 25.98 11.55 -13.68
N TYR A 690 26.39 12.17 -14.80
CA TYR A 690 25.44 12.80 -15.73
C TYR A 690 24.55 11.81 -16.45
N VAL A 691 25.06 10.59 -16.71
CA VAL A 691 24.28 9.51 -17.34
C VAL A 691 23.29 8.92 -16.34
N LEU A 692 23.72 8.67 -15.10
CA LEU A 692 22.91 8.04 -14.05
C LEU A 692 21.72 8.90 -13.57
N TYR A 693 21.85 10.23 -13.68
CA TYR A 693 20.88 11.19 -13.14
C TYR A 693 20.47 12.24 -14.18
N PRO A 694 19.82 11.83 -15.29
CA PRO A 694 19.50 12.75 -16.39
C PRO A 694 18.53 13.85 -15.93
N GLY A 695 18.97 15.10 -15.97
CA GLY A 695 18.19 16.27 -15.54
C GLY A 695 18.16 16.53 -14.03
N GLU A 696 18.88 15.71 -13.27
CA GLU A 696 18.99 15.76 -11.80
C GLU A 696 20.42 16.10 -11.37
N ALA A 697 20.58 16.58 -10.14
CA ALA A 697 21.91 16.65 -9.53
C ALA A 697 22.47 15.23 -9.35
N GLY A 698 23.73 15.02 -9.74
CA GLY A 698 24.46 13.77 -9.50
C GLY A 698 24.61 13.45 -8.00
N TYR A 699 25.13 12.28 -7.68
CA TYR A 699 25.52 11.93 -6.32
C TYR A 699 26.92 12.48 -6.03
N GLU A 700 27.08 13.18 -4.90
CA GLU A 700 28.37 13.74 -4.50
C GLU A 700 29.18 12.68 -3.75
N VAL A 701 30.25 12.17 -4.37
CA VAL A 701 31.14 11.18 -3.77
C VAL A 701 32.16 11.89 -2.88
N ASN A 702 31.94 11.86 -1.56
CA ASN A 702 32.85 12.48 -0.58
C ASN A 702 33.67 11.45 0.22
N GLY A 703 33.34 10.16 0.11
CA GLY A 703 34.08 9.08 0.75
C GLY A 703 35.26 8.59 -0.09
N GLU A 704 36.25 7.99 0.58
CA GLU A 704 37.32 7.27 -0.10
C GLU A 704 36.75 6.03 -0.82
N ILE A 705 37.18 5.83 -2.06
CA ILE A 705 36.77 4.69 -2.89
C ILE A 705 37.81 3.60 -2.72
N ILE A 706 37.39 2.44 -2.23
CA ILE A 706 38.28 1.29 -2.00
C ILE A 706 38.35 0.46 -3.29
N PRO A 707 39.55 0.24 -3.86
CA PRO A 707 39.71 -0.53 -5.11
C PRO A 707 39.05 -1.92 -5.04
N GLY A 708 38.31 -2.29 -6.09
CA GLY A 708 37.57 -3.56 -6.17
C GLY A 708 36.36 -3.70 -5.25
N ILE A 709 36.02 -2.68 -4.44
CA ILE A 709 34.86 -2.68 -3.53
C ILE A 709 33.95 -1.49 -3.80
N GLY A 710 34.51 -0.28 -3.90
CA GLY A 710 33.77 0.97 -3.99
C GLY A 710 33.69 1.69 -2.64
N LEU A 711 32.55 2.32 -2.36
CA LEU A 711 32.30 2.96 -1.06
C LEU A 711 32.22 1.91 0.04
N SER A 712 33.06 2.03 1.07
CA SER A 712 33.10 1.09 2.19
C SER A 712 33.67 1.76 3.44
N VAL A 713 32.87 1.82 4.51
CA VAL A 713 33.32 2.35 5.80
C VAL A 713 34.24 1.37 6.54
N ASP A 714 34.03 0.05 6.40
CA ASP A 714 34.85 -0.97 7.07
C ASP A 714 36.03 -1.48 6.21
N GLY A 715 36.14 -1.01 4.97
CA GLY A 715 37.18 -1.41 4.01
C GLY A 715 37.03 -2.84 3.48
N ILE A 716 35.95 -3.56 3.80
CA ILE A 716 35.74 -4.97 3.45
C ILE A 716 34.44 -5.16 2.68
N ASN A 717 33.38 -4.46 3.07
CA ASN A 717 32.03 -4.65 2.53
C ASN A 717 31.57 -3.36 1.87
N GLN A 718 30.99 -3.48 0.68
CA GLN A 718 30.44 -2.34 -0.03
C GLN A 718 29.21 -1.77 0.70
N ASP A 719 29.15 -0.45 0.79
CA ASP A 719 27.99 0.33 1.23
C ASP A 719 27.26 0.93 0.02
N LEU A 720 25.97 1.26 0.18
CA LEU A 720 25.26 2.11 -0.79
C LEU A 720 25.13 3.51 -0.22
N GLY A 721 26.08 4.37 -0.60
CA GLY A 721 26.23 5.72 -0.09
C GLY A 721 27.50 5.88 0.75
N GLY A 722 28.02 7.10 0.81
CA GLY A 722 29.20 7.45 1.59
C GLY A 722 28.84 7.71 3.05
N TYR A 723 29.85 7.82 3.90
CA TYR A 723 29.66 8.07 5.34
C TYR A 723 28.85 9.36 5.58
N ASN A 724 27.73 9.27 6.31
CA ASN A 724 26.77 10.35 6.55
C ASN A 724 26.19 10.99 5.28
N GLN A 725 26.07 10.24 4.18
CA GLN A 725 25.45 10.68 2.94
C GLN A 725 24.16 9.90 2.64
N GLU A 726 23.42 10.38 1.65
CA GLU A 726 22.21 9.75 1.14
C GLU A 726 22.49 8.46 0.35
N LEU A 727 21.43 7.70 0.13
CA LEU A 727 21.42 6.57 -0.80
C LEU A 727 21.55 7.10 -2.24
N PRO A 728 22.52 6.61 -3.04
CA PRO A 728 22.67 7.05 -4.43
C PRO A 728 21.54 6.52 -5.35
N LEU A 729 20.79 5.50 -4.94
CA LEU A 729 19.65 4.95 -5.70
C LEU A 729 18.40 5.86 -5.63
N LYS A 730 18.48 7.07 -6.17
CA LYS A 730 17.40 8.09 -6.13
C LYS A 730 16.11 7.62 -6.77
N GLU A 731 16.19 6.83 -7.84
CA GLU A 731 15.02 6.31 -8.53
C GLU A 731 14.29 5.20 -7.74
N LEU A 732 15.04 4.41 -6.96
CA LEU A 732 14.47 3.46 -6.01
C LEU A 732 13.63 4.21 -4.96
N GLU A 733 14.16 5.30 -4.40
CA GLU A 733 13.42 6.12 -3.44
C GLU A 733 12.10 6.62 -4.05
N LYS A 734 12.14 7.16 -5.27
CA LYS A 734 10.93 7.60 -5.99
C LYS A 734 9.94 6.44 -6.20
N LEU A 735 10.42 5.25 -6.56
CA LEU A 735 9.58 4.07 -6.76
C LEU A 735 8.91 3.60 -5.47
N LEU A 736 9.63 3.58 -4.35
CA LEU A 736 9.07 3.22 -3.03
C LEU A 736 7.98 4.21 -2.61
N TYR A 737 8.25 5.51 -2.71
CA TYR A 737 7.27 6.56 -2.40
C TYR A 737 6.08 6.54 -3.36
N ALA A 738 6.29 6.32 -4.65
CA ALA A 738 5.22 6.16 -5.63
C ALA A 738 4.31 4.98 -5.27
N THR A 739 4.90 3.86 -4.86
CA THR A 739 4.17 2.64 -4.49
C THR A 739 3.28 2.88 -3.28
N VAL A 740 3.83 3.39 -2.17
CA VAL A 740 3.05 3.62 -0.95
C VAL A 740 2.04 4.76 -1.09
N THR A 741 2.37 5.80 -1.86
CA THR A 741 1.42 6.89 -2.20
C THR A 741 0.25 6.37 -3.01
N LEU A 742 0.50 5.48 -3.98
CA LEU A 742 -0.55 4.91 -4.81
C LEU A 742 -1.46 3.98 -3.99
N VAL A 743 -0.89 3.20 -3.06
CA VAL A 743 -1.66 2.38 -2.12
C VAL A 743 -2.57 3.25 -1.25
N GLU A 744 -1.99 4.18 -0.49
CA GLU A 744 -2.75 5.00 0.45
C GLU A 744 -3.70 5.96 -0.28
N GLY A 745 -3.24 6.62 -1.34
CA GLY A 745 -4.03 7.57 -2.12
C GLY A 745 -5.26 6.92 -2.76
N THR A 746 -5.14 5.67 -3.22
CA THR A 746 -6.30 4.91 -3.74
C THR A 746 -7.29 4.60 -2.62
N MET A 747 -6.83 4.12 -1.46
CA MET A 747 -7.70 3.82 -0.32
C MET A 747 -8.45 5.06 0.16
N GLN A 748 -7.80 6.22 0.19
CA GLN A 748 -8.44 7.48 0.60
C GLN A 748 -9.36 8.05 -0.48
N LEU A 749 -9.01 7.91 -1.76
CA LEU A 749 -9.91 8.28 -2.86
C LEU A 749 -11.20 7.48 -2.82
N ASP A 750 -11.13 6.17 -2.58
CA ASP A 750 -12.34 5.34 -2.48
C ASP A 750 -13.24 5.78 -1.33
N LYS A 751 -12.67 6.17 -0.18
CA LYS A 751 -13.46 6.73 0.94
C LYS A 751 -14.22 7.99 0.52
N GLU A 752 -13.55 8.92 -0.17
CA GLU A 752 -14.22 10.12 -0.70
C GLU A 752 -15.27 9.76 -1.77
N PHE A 753 -15.01 8.77 -2.62
CA PHE A 753 -15.97 8.28 -3.60
C PHE A 753 -17.23 7.69 -2.95
N PHE A 754 -17.08 6.82 -1.94
CA PHE A 754 -18.23 6.24 -1.23
C PHE A 754 -19.00 7.28 -0.41
N LYS A 755 -18.31 8.22 0.24
CA LYS A 755 -18.95 9.36 0.90
C LYS A 755 -19.77 10.20 -0.09
N GLN A 756 -19.26 10.41 -1.29
CA GLN A 756 -19.99 11.12 -2.34
C GLN A 756 -21.17 10.30 -2.88
N ILE A 757 -21.11 8.96 -2.88
CA ILE A 757 -22.25 8.09 -3.23
C ILE A 757 -23.38 8.32 -2.24
N GLU A 758 -23.11 8.23 -0.95
CA GLU A 758 -24.11 8.45 0.12
C GLU A 758 -24.76 9.83 0.01
N GLN A 759 -23.96 10.87 -0.25
CA GLN A 759 -24.47 12.22 -0.48
C GLN A 759 -25.35 12.31 -1.74
N THR A 760 -24.97 11.63 -2.82
CA THR A 760 -25.73 11.64 -4.08
C THR A 760 -27.06 10.90 -3.90
N ASP A 761 -27.07 9.75 -3.24
CA ASP A 761 -28.29 9.02 -2.87
C ASP A 761 -29.22 9.93 -2.03
N ALA A 762 -28.69 10.61 -1.01
CA ALA A 762 -29.47 11.51 -0.16
C ALA A 762 -30.08 12.71 -0.93
N LEU A 763 -29.34 13.28 -1.89
CA LEU A 763 -29.83 14.37 -2.76
C LEU A 763 -30.90 13.89 -3.74
N ILE A 764 -30.73 12.69 -4.31
CA ILE A 764 -31.74 12.08 -5.19
C ILE A 764 -33.01 11.76 -4.40
N MET A 765 -32.90 11.35 -3.13
CA MET A 765 -34.09 11.04 -2.33
C MET A 765 -34.80 12.27 -1.75
N SER A 766 -34.13 13.41 -1.67
CA SER A 766 -34.71 14.66 -1.17
C SER A 766 -35.31 15.51 -2.30
N ASN A 767 -36.13 16.52 -1.94
CA ASN A 767 -36.67 17.50 -2.88
C ASN A 767 -35.66 18.62 -3.18
N CYS A 768 -34.40 18.26 -3.43
CA CYS A 768 -33.34 19.20 -3.82
C CYS A 768 -33.51 19.68 -5.27
N GLY A 769 -32.81 20.77 -5.63
CA GLY A 769 -32.79 21.27 -6.99
C GLY A 769 -32.06 20.32 -7.94
N ALA A 770 -32.47 20.31 -9.23
CA ALA A 770 -31.86 19.46 -10.26
C ALA A 770 -30.35 19.71 -10.40
N GLU A 771 -29.93 20.97 -10.35
CA GLU A 771 -28.52 21.40 -10.42
C GLU A 771 -27.64 20.69 -9.39
N ASP A 772 -28.04 20.71 -8.12
CA ASP A 772 -27.24 20.13 -7.04
C ASP A 772 -27.12 18.60 -7.19
N CYS A 773 -28.18 17.95 -7.69
CA CYS A 773 -28.15 16.51 -8.00
C CYS A 773 -27.17 16.20 -9.12
N TYR A 774 -27.21 16.93 -10.24
CA TYR A 774 -26.28 16.73 -11.35
C TYR A 774 -24.83 17.01 -10.96
N GLN A 775 -24.58 18.08 -10.19
CA GLN A 775 -23.26 18.39 -9.66
C GLN A 775 -22.74 17.26 -8.75
N ALA A 776 -23.61 16.64 -7.93
CA ALA A 776 -23.22 15.50 -7.09
C ALA A 776 -22.78 14.28 -7.92
N ALA A 777 -23.52 13.96 -8.99
CA ALA A 777 -23.14 12.90 -9.92
C ALA A 777 -21.85 13.24 -10.70
N ALA A 778 -21.64 14.50 -11.06
CA ALA A 778 -20.40 14.93 -11.72
C ALA A 778 -19.18 14.81 -10.78
N LYS A 779 -19.31 15.12 -9.49
CA LYS A 779 -18.25 14.88 -8.49
C LYS A 779 -17.91 13.40 -8.33
N LEU A 780 -18.91 12.50 -8.41
CA LEU A 780 -18.63 11.06 -8.41
C LEU A 780 -17.70 10.66 -9.56
N LEU A 781 -17.88 11.27 -10.73
CA LEU A 781 -17.02 11.00 -11.88
C LEU A 781 -15.56 11.42 -11.63
N ASP A 782 -15.35 12.55 -10.95
CA ASP A 782 -14.03 13.09 -10.60
C ASP A 782 -13.33 12.36 -9.44
N LEU A 783 -14.10 11.60 -8.64
CA LEU A 783 -13.60 10.78 -7.55
C LEU A 783 -13.42 9.30 -7.93
N ALA A 784 -13.74 8.93 -9.17
CA ALA A 784 -13.52 7.58 -9.67
C ALA A 784 -12.00 7.30 -9.85
N ARG A 785 -11.54 6.11 -9.48
CA ARG A 785 -10.13 5.72 -9.64
C ARG A 785 -9.64 5.95 -11.08
N PRO A 786 -8.38 6.40 -11.26
CA PRO A 786 -7.75 6.55 -12.58
C PRO A 786 -7.91 5.30 -13.47
N GLY A 787 -8.39 5.51 -14.70
CA GLY A 787 -8.67 4.43 -15.65
C GLY A 787 -9.72 3.39 -15.22
N CYS A 788 -10.51 3.62 -14.15
CA CYS A 788 -11.51 2.67 -13.67
C CYS A 788 -12.88 2.88 -14.31
N HIS A 789 -13.12 2.20 -15.42
CA HIS A 789 -14.36 2.36 -16.18
C HIS A 789 -15.61 1.92 -15.43
N PHE A 790 -15.49 0.95 -14.54
CA PHE A 790 -16.63 0.43 -13.80
C PHE A 790 -17.19 1.48 -12.81
N GLN A 791 -16.33 2.21 -12.09
CA GLN A 791 -16.78 3.31 -11.21
C GLN A 791 -17.38 4.48 -12.02
N LYS A 792 -16.78 4.83 -13.17
CA LYS A 792 -17.35 5.84 -14.09
C LYS A 792 -18.73 5.44 -14.61
N ARG A 793 -18.95 4.15 -14.87
CA ARG A 793 -20.26 3.61 -15.26
C ARG A 793 -21.30 3.70 -14.14
N LEU A 794 -20.89 3.51 -12.88
CA LEU A 794 -21.79 3.74 -11.75
C LEU A 794 -22.22 5.21 -11.68
N ALA A 795 -21.28 6.16 -11.82
CA ALA A 795 -21.61 7.58 -11.87
C ALA A 795 -22.57 7.92 -13.02
N LEU A 796 -22.38 7.31 -14.20
CA LEU A 796 -23.32 7.44 -15.33
C LEU A 796 -24.72 6.93 -14.99
N SER A 797 -24.84 5.81 -14.26
CA SER A 797 -26.14 5.28 -13.83
C SER A 797 -26.88 6.27 -12.92
N TYR A 798 -26.18 6.91 -11.99
CA TYR A 798 -26.74 7.95 -11.13
C TYR A 798 -27.23 9.15 -11.93
N TYR A 799 -26.41 9.59 -12.88
CA TYR A 799 -26.74 10.71 -13.74
C TYR A 799 -28.01 10.46 -14.58
N GLU A 800 -28.17 9.26 -15.14
CA GLU A 800 -29.39 8.89 -15.88
C GLU A 800 -30.63 8.79 -14.97
N GLU A 801 -30.47 8.34 -13.73
CA GLU A 801 -31.56 8.35 -12.73
C GLU A 801 -32.01 9.78 -12.41
N ILE A 802 -31.07 10.72 -12.25
CA ILE A 802 -31.37 12.14 -12.03
C ILE A 802 -32.10 12.74 -13.23
N LYS A 803 -31.71 12.40 -14.47
CA LYS A 803 -32.43 12.82 -15.69
C LYS A 803 -33.89 12.37 -15.69
N LEU A 804 -34.15 11.14 -15.27
CA LEU A 804 -35.52 10.63 -15.18
C LEU A 804 -36.33 11.37 -14.12
N LYS A 805 -35.71 11.78 -13.01
CA LYS A 805 -36.35 12.58 -11.96
C LYS A 805 -36.62 14.02 -12.40
N TYR A 806 -35.75 14.60 -13.22
CA TYR A 806 -35.85 16.00 -13.68
C TYR A 806 -35.82 16.10 -15.22
N PRO A 807 -36.85 15.59 -15.93
CA PRO A 807 -36.82 15.43 -17.39
C PRO A 807 -36.76 16.76 -18.17
N SER A 808 -37.20 17.86 -17.54
CA SER A 808 -37.21 19.19 -18.16
C SER A 808 -35.96 20.02 -17.87
N SER A 809 -34.99 19.47 -17.14
CA SER A 809 -33.74 20.16 -16.80
C SER A 809 -32.62 19.71 -17.75
N SER A 810 -31.88 20.68 -18.31
CA SER A 810 -30.74 20.41 -19.19
C SER A 810 -29.46 20.98 -18.58
N GLN A 811 -28.38 20.19 -18.57
CA GLN A 811 -27.07 20.61 -18.07
C GLN A 811 -26.01 20.37 -19.14
N THR A 812 -26.01 21.20 -20.19
CA THR A 812 -25.24 20.97 -21.43
C THR A 812 -23.77 20.59 -21.20
N ASP A 813 -23.10 21.22 -20.23
CA ASP A 813 -21.70 20.92 -19.92
C ASP A 813 -21.55 19.56 -19.23
N ILE A 814 -22.42 19.23 -18.27
CA ILE A 814 -22.42 17.92 -17.57
C ILE A 814 -22.83 16.79 -18.55
N ASP A 815 -23.79 17.06 -19.43
CA ASP A 815 -24.24 16.13 -20.46
C ASP A 815 -23.07 15.68 -21.35
N THR A 816 -22.24 16.63 -21.77
CA THR A 816 -21.05 16.36 -22.59
C THR A 816 -20.05 15.43 -21.90
N ARG A 817 -19.87 15.55 -20.57
CA ARG A 817 -18.96 14.69 -19.80
C ARG A 817 -19.46 13.25 -19.77
N PHE A 818 -20.75 13.05 -19.52
CA PHE A 818 -21.34 11.71 -19.43
C PHE A 818 -21.48 11.04 -20.79
N GLU A 819 -21.67 11.79 -21.88
CA GLU A 819 -21.58 11.26 -23.25
C GLU A 819 -20.21 10.62 -23.53
N LYS A 820 -19.11 11.22 -23.06
CA LYS A 820 -17.76 10.64 -23.22
C LYS A 820 -17.68 9.28 -22.51
N VAL A 821 -18.27 9.16 -21.33
CA VAL A 821 -18.32 7.90 -20.55
C VAL A 821 -19.17 6.85 -21.26
N GLU A 822 -20.33 7.24 -21.79
CA GLU A 822 -21.22 6.37 -22.54
C GLU A 822 -20.56 5.83 -23.81
N LYS A 823 -19.99 6.71 -24.64
CA LYS A 823 -19.24 6.35 -25.86
C LYS A 823 -18.12 5.36 -25.55
N TYR A 824 -17.39 5.59 -24.46
CA TYR A 824 -16.35 4.66 -24.01
C TYR A 824 -16.91 3.29 -23.59
N SER A 825 -18.02 3.28 -22.83
CA SER A 825 -18.67 2.05 -22.37
C SER A 825 -19.20 1.21 -23.54
N ALA A 826 -19.78 1.87 -24.55
CA ALA A 826 -20.20 1.23 -25.80
C ALA A 826 -19.01 0.62 -26.54
N ALA A 827 -17.93 1.38 -26.72
CA ALA A 827 -16.71 0.89 -27.37
C ALA A 827 -16.12 -0.34 -26.65
N LYS A 828 -16.08 -0.34 -25.31
CA LYS A 828 -15.61 -1.51 -24.55
C LYS A 828 -16.49 -2.74 -24.71
N THR A 829 -17.80 -2.55 -24.76
CA THR A 829 -18.76 -3.64 -24.97
C THR A 829 -18.54 -4.28 -26.34
N ILE A 830 -18.37 -3.46 -27.39
CA ILE A 830 -18.05 -3.91 -28.75
C ILE A 830 -16.70 -4.66 -28.77
N GLN A 831 -15.66 -4.12 -28.13
CA GLN A 831 -14.34 -4.78 -28.05
C GLN A 831 -14.41 -6.16 -27.39
N ASN A 832 -15.14 -6.28 -26.28
CA ASN A 832 -15.30 -7.54 -25.56
C ASN A 832 -16.08 -8.56 -26.38
N PHE A 833 -17.16 -8.14 -27.04
CA PHE A 833 -17.90 -8.99 -27.98
C PHE A 833 -16.99 -9.53 -29.08
N TRP A 834 -16.19 -8.66 -29.73
CA TRP A 834 -15.27 -9.07 -30.78
C TRP A 834 -14.20 -10.05 -30.31
N ARG A 835 -13.61 -9.83 -29.14
CA ARG A 835 -12.61 -10.77 -28.58
C ARG A 835 -13.20 -12.14 -28.33
N ASN A 836 -14.41 -12.21 -27.75
CA ASN A 836 -15.09 -13.47 -27.49
C ASN A 836 -15.51 -14.16 -28.78
N TYR A 837 -16.01 -13.41 -29.77
CA TYR A 837 -16.34 -13.93 -31.09
C TYR A 837 -15.11 -14.51 -31.80
N LEU A 838 -13.97 -13.82 -31.79
CA LEU A 838 -12.72 -14.32 -32.38
C LEU A 838 -12.19 -15.56 -31.65
N ALA A 839 -12.27 -15.60 -30.32
CA ALA A 839 -11.89 -16.78 -29.54
C ALA A 839 -12.79 -17.99 -29.86
N HIS A 840 -14.11 -17.77 -29.94
CA HIS A 840 -15.06 -18.80 -30.31
C HIS A 840 -14.87 -19.28 -31.75
N LYS A 841 -14.66 -18.37 -32.71
CA LYS A 841 -14.38 -18.74 -34.11
C LYS A 841 -13.10 -19.57 -34.23
N LYS A 842 -12.05 -19.25 -33.47
CA LYS A 842 -10.81 -20.05 -33.42
C LYS A 842 -11.03 -21.46 -32.88
N LEU A 843 -11.84 -21.59 -31.82
CA LEU A 843 -12.23 -22.89 -31.26
C LEU A 843 -13.03 -23.74 -32.27
N VAL A 844 -14.03 -23.13 -32.93
CA VAL A 844 -14.87 -23.82 -33.93
C VAL A 844 -14.09 -24.16 -35.21
N SER A 845 -13.13 -23.33 -35.64
CA SER A 845 -12.26 -23.65 -36.77
C SER A 845 -11.20 -24.71 -36.43
N GLY A 846 -10.88 -24.92 -35.15
CA GLY A 846 -9.96 -25.99 -34.71
C GLY A 846 -10.61 -27.37 -34.64
N GLU A 847 -11.93 -27.43 -34.44
CA GLU A 847 -12.70 -28.69 -34.41
C GLU A 847 -13.00 -29.28 -35.80
N HIS A 848 -12.75 -28.55 -36.90
CA HIS A 848 -12.91 -29.07 -38.27
C HIS A 848 -11.65 -29.73 -38.87
N THR A 849 -10.63 -29.98 -38.06
CA THR A 849 -9.41 -30.73 -38.46
C THR A 849 -9.28 -32.05 -37.71
N LEU A 850 -10.37 -32.83 -37.61
CA LEU A 850 -10.33 -34.21 -37.17
C LEU A 850 -10.93 -35.17 -38.22
N ALA A 851 -10.01 -35.98 -38.77
CA ALA A 851 -10.13 -37.30 -39.41
C ALA A 851 -10.39 -37.37 -40.94
N PRO A 852 -9.89 -38.42 -41.65
CA PRO A 852 -9.36 -39.70 -41.12
C PRO A 852 -7.96 -40.11 -41.60
N ALA A 853 -7.48 -41.18 -40.95
CA ALA A 853 -6.23 -41.88 -41.18
C ALA A 853 -6.06 -42.41 -42.62
N HIS A 854 -4.83 -42.34 -43.12
CA HIS A 854 -4.21 -43.38 -43.94
C HIS A 854 -2.68 -43.28 -43.84
N ASP A 855 -2.05 -44.45 -43.67
CA ASP A 855 -0.62 -44.69 -43.81
C ASP A 855 -0.04 -44.02 -45.07
N ASP A 856 1.12 -43.36 -44.97
CA ASP A 856 2.35 -43.98 -45.44
C ASP A 856 3.60 -43.18 -45.03
N SER A 857 4.69 -43.93 -44.91
CA SER A 857 6.05 -43.50 -44.64
C SER A 857 6.55 -42.32 -45.50
N THR A 858 7.24 -41.35 -44.90
CA THR A 858 8.57 -40.85 -45.33
C THR A 858 9.03 -39.63 -44.53
N VAL A 859 10.30 -39.70 -44.15
CA VAL A 859 11.14 -38.66 -43.54
C VAL A 859 11.11 -37.36 -44.35
N LYS A 860 10.95 -36.20 -43.67
CA LYS A 860 11.61 -34.95 -44.08
C LYS A 860 11.68 -33.92 -42.95
N GLU A 861 12.90 -33.45 -42.75
CA GLU A 861 13.37 -32.42 -41.83
C GLU A 861 12.67 -31.07 -42.03
N SER A 862 12.50 -30.33 -40.93
CA SER A 862 12.54 -28.87 -40.94
C SER A 862 12.92 -28.33 -39.56
N PRO A 863 13.56 -27.15 -39.50
CA PRO A 863 14.73 -26.95 -38.67
C PRO A 863 14.48 -26.15 -37.39
N LEU A 864 15.41 -26.35 -36.46
CA LEU A 864 15.78 -25.44 -35.38
C LEU A 864 15.76 -23.97 -35.85
N ARG A 865 15.05 -23.13 -35.10
CA ARG A 865 15.39 -21.72 -34.90
C ARG A 865 15.39 -21.41 -33.41
N ALA A 866 16.57 -21.57 -32.84
CA ALA A 866 17.18 -20.75 -31.79
C ALA A 866 17.17 -19.27 -32.21
N CYS A 867 17.32 -18.25 -31.37
CA CYS A 867 17.40 -18.03 -29.92
C CYS A 867 16.96 -16.57 -29.72
#